data_AF-J1GY81-F1
#
_entry.id   AF-J1GY81-F1
#
_cell.length_a   1.000
_cell.length_b   1.000
_cell.length_c   1.000
_cell.angle_alpha   90.00
_cell.angle_beta   90.00
_cell.angle_gamma   90.00
#
_symmetry.space_group_name_H-M   'P 1'
#
loop_
_entity.id
_entity.type
_entity.pdbx_description
1 polymer ?
#
loop_
_entity_poly.entity_id
_entity_poly.type
_entity_poly.pdbx_seq_one_letter_code
_entity_poly.pdbx_strand_id
1 'polypeptide(L)'
;MTRTSQAGAIALVLALAALPLAAPAASAGPDQDKDWIVSRQHVDAPVPVWHADTKSFSLNTITTPMEKTALWLPKAWTGDAASGEAKSQLVIPKGRADLAFLGGEGTVLNAAPQNPGPGNTPIWAGLGTDASAEWAAPDEFDGGTYTLDLVNVDGPGRMEMFIDNGDSVYRFLSSHDIAYRSVYNPRHTHLYTTFTQPGRYTANFMVTARAANGTALYTSPITPLVWQVGGEDPKEGKIKDVRSAYSAARAERSDGSDAQPSLTLAPYSGREHPGDQHLTEMSFSTGNPSDTGRVWLTVNGYFLTELPVEGGRATARELLGDADASIQAVYIPDEAGAAARWISAPQAYSQRDQQAVTVTEGAAQIAPESNPDPSPVWNPESIDVADGAVSVRYTRAAGANNHMVAIRARDPQLRAAYKVEFFETKGDFTPWCAVEGTLGAGGADVKEQDLGVCKDQPMYMRVTLRPHPRSNATLTSAGVEDLKVSDEFGTEVSLKLRGAPEPSPSSSPQPTAAPDPAPTATPTPSPSPSSSPQPTAAPDPAPTATPTAPPAPAPDPGPSDLLTVPVTLSRGHLDLRVTQGADGNGRPSYGMAVKDDTRIAARSSVLRSLPSVTLAVHRNAYYVRPRSLSDPGYDVLGAVGTGSYVLPQTQNSDIVWPGFSTEGIDYAGLPDGVDIGVRLLDGPAGAYAAFFQSGSLGGAPTVYFDSRDPSKSAIHTTSSTHMHGNWVFSAPGTYHIAVGASSGGRVLAAPQALTVTVEGARRPGGGGATPSPAPPLPAPTVPGPPPSQDGQTLPGTPPSQDNQAPRAQDPSGAQGSGGGGAAPVKSGIKPASSTTRRVSRAASAPATGQRTAAKGAAGATAQSGAQSGAQSGADGPQSGVDAAHASSGSGPNPGGSGVAAAAMGHGGGGSWSPYWLLLLMIPAALAGGGAVHLIGRVRK
;
A
#
# COMPACT_ATOMS: atom_id res chain seq x y z
N MET A 1 -27.65 -11.53 -83.57
CA MET A 1 -28.80 -12.47 -83.67
C MET A 1 -29.57 -12.45 -82.35
N THR A 2 -30.82 -12.93 -82.36
CA THR A 2 -31.67 -13.28 -81.19
C THR A 2 -30.89 -13.93 -80.04
N ARG A 3 -31.25 -13.81 -78.74
CA ARG A 3 -32.44 -13.28 -78.00
C ARG A 3 -31.93 -12.65 -76.66
N THR A 4 -32.68 -12.25 -75.61
CA THR A 4 -34.05 -12.55 -75.12
C THR A 4 -34.65 -11.34 -74.33
N SER A 5 -35.56 -11.61 -73.38
CA SER A 5 -36.20 -10.78 -72.34
C SER A 5 -35.25 -10.02 -71.40
N GLN A 6 -35.49 -8.78 -70.93
CA GLN A 6 -36.69 -8.04 -70.47
C GLN A 6 -36.79 -7.90 -68.93
N ALA A 7 -37.28 -6.71 -68.54
CA ALA A 7 -37.37 -6.13 -67.21
C ALA A 7 -38.12 -6.94 -66.13
N GLY A 8 -37.78 -6.67 -64.87
CA GLY A 8 -38.55 -7.02 -63.68
C GLY A 8 -38.08 -6.21 -62.48
N ALA A 9 -38.94 -5.35 -61.95
CA ALA A 9 -38.72 -4.61 -60.70
C ALA A 9 -39.88 -4.89 -59.74
N ILE A 10 -39.60 -4.88 -58.42
CA ILE A 10 -40.48 -4.60 -57.25
C ILE A 10 -39.79 -5.17 -55.99
N ALA A 11 -40.07 -4.59 -54.83
CA ALA A 11 -39.34 -4.81 -53.57
C ALA A 11 -40.09 -5.70 -52.56
N LEU A 12 -39.33 -6.36 -51.67
CA LEU A 12 -39.68 -6.86 -50.33
C LEU A 12 -38.36 -7.43 -49.72
N VAL A 13 -38.02 -7.38 -48.41
CA VAL A 13 -38.30 -6.47 -47.28
C VAL A 13 -37.47 -6.95 -46.06
N LEU A 14 -37.04 -6.02 -45.18
CA LEU A 14 -36.49 -6.24 -43.83
C LEU A 14 -35.15 -7.02 -43.62
N ALA A 15 -34.57 -6.78 -42.43
CA ALA A 15 -33.39 -7.39 -41.81
C ALA A 15 -32.01 -7.11 -42.48
N LEU A 16 -30.96 -6.63 -41.79
CA LEU A 16 -30.86 -6.11 -40.41
C LEU A 16 -30.24 -4.71 -40.41
N ALA A 17 -30.93 -3.75 -39.79
CA ALA A 17 -30.34 -2.51 -39.29
C ALA A 17 -30.26 -2.61 -37.75
N ALA A 18 -29.33 -3.43 -37.27
CA ALA A 18 -29.16 -3.75 -35.86
C ALA A 18 -27.67 -3.98 -35.55
N LEU A 19 -26.88 -2.91 -35.67
CA LEU A 19 -25.75 -2.77 -34.74
C LEU A 19 -26.36 -2.77 -33.33
N PRO A 20 -25.82 -3.52 -32.36
CA PRO A 20 -26.17 -3.27 -30.98
C PRO A 20 -25.73 -1.84 -30.65
N LEU A 21 -26.71 -0.95 -30.48
CA LEU A 21 -26.55 0.11 -29.49
C LEU A 21 -26.21 -0.63 -28.20
N ALA A 22 -24.95 -0.59 -27.79
CA ALA A 22 -24.58 -1.00 -26.45
C ALA A 22 -25.51 -0.25 -25.52
N ALA A 23 -26.20 -0.97 -24.62
CA ALA A 23 -26.98 -0.30 -23.59
C ALA A 23 -26.04 0.72 -22.89
N PRO A 24 -26.49 1.96 -22.64
CA PRO A 24 -25.68 2.89 -21.87
C PRO A 24 -25.29 2.17 -20.58
N ALA A 25 -24.00 2.21 -20.23
CA ALA A 25 -23.44 1.38 -19.17
C ALA A 25 -24.36 1.43 -17.93
N ALA A 26 -24.66 0.25 -17.39
CA ALA A 26 -25.43 0.16 -16.15
C ALA A 26 -24.71 1.03 -15.12
N SER A 27 -25.42 2.01 -14.56
CA SER A 27 -24.81 3.09 -13.77
C SER A 27 -23.88 2.48 -12.75
N ALA A 28 -22.59 2.75 -12.87
CA ALA A 28 -21.58 1.99 -12.17
C ALA A 28 -21.73 2.29 -10.66
N GLY A 29 -22.16 1.29 -9.90
CA GLY A 29 -22.51 1.41 -8.48
C GLY A 29 -23.87 0.81 -8.14
N PRO A 30 -24.21 0.66 -6.85
CA PRO A 30 -23.40 1.06 -5.71
C PRO A 30 -22.51 -0.09 -5.19
N ASP A 31 -22.38 -1.20 -5.93
CA ASP A 31 -21.62 -2.41 -5.54
C ASP A 31 -22.11 -3.10 -4.25
N GLN A 32 -23.35 -2.81 -3.83
CA GLN A 32 -24.05 -3.44 -2.70
C GLN A 32 -24.17 -4.98 -2.77
N ASP A 33 -23.85 -5.57 -3.93
CA ASP A 33 -23.87 -7.00 -4.22
C ASP A 33 -22.49 -7.69 -4.18
N LYS A 34 -21.42 -6.94 -3.84
CA LYS A 34 -20.10 -7.49 -3.56
C LYS A 34 -20.12 -8.33 -2.28
N ASP A 35 -19.49 -9.50 -2.32
CA ASP A 35 -19.28 -10.35 -1.15
C ASP A 35 -18.54 -9.61 -0.01
N TRP A 36 -17.65 -8.68 -0.35
CA TRP A 36 -16.80 -7.97 0.62
C TRP A 36 -16.65 -6.47 0.29
N ILE A 37 -17.34 -5.62 1.06
CA ILE A 37 -17.06 -4.17 1.14
C ILE A 37 -16.10 -3.93 2.31
N VAL A 38 -14.97 -3.31 2.02
CA VAL A 38 -13.80 -3.23 2.90
C VAL A 38 -13.63 -1.81 3.46
N SER A 39 -13.66 -1.65 4.78
CA SER A 39 -13.20 -0.44 5.48
C SER A 39 -12.77 -0.80 6.91
N ARG A 40 -12.00 0.10 7.56
CA ARG A 40 -11.47 -0.03 8.94
C ARG A 40 -10.69 -1.32 9.21
N GLN A 41 -10.01 -1.84 8.19
CA GLN A 41 -9.22 -3.06 8.25
C GLN A 41 -8.03 -3.02 7.29
N HIS A 42 -7.08 -3.93 7.52
CA HIS A 42 -6.00 -4.27 6.61
C HIS A 42 -6.55 -4.93 5.33
N VAL A 43 -6.06 -4.50 4.16
CA VAL A 43 -6.36 -5.13 2.86
C VAL A 43 -5.18 -5.03 1.89
N ASP A 44 -4.70 -6.18 1.41
CA ASP A 44 -3.87 -6.25 0.21
C ASP A 44 -4.77 -6.41 -1.03
N ALA A 45 -4.67 -5.46 -1.97
CA ALA A 45 -5.48 -5.42 -3.17
C ALA A 45 -4.85 -4.50 -4.25
N PRO A 46 -4.48 -5.02 -5.43
CA PRO A 46 -4.47 -6.42 -5.88
C PRO A 46 -3.42 -7.34 -5.21
N VAL A 47 -3.65 -8.65 -5.34
CA VAL A 47 -2.72 -9.76 -5.06
C VAL A 47 -2.63 -10.67 -6.29
N PRO A 48 -1.48 -10.77 -6.98
CA PRO A 48 -1.26 -11.75 -8.04
C PRO A 48 -1.15 -13.18 -7.50
N VAL A 49 -1.91 -14.12 -8.09
CA VAL A 49 -1.89 -15.56 -7.75
C VAL A 49 -1.57 -16.38 -9.00
N TRP A 50 -0.65 -17.34 -8.90
CA TRP A 50 -0.19 -18.17 -10.02
C TRP A 50 -0.71 -19.61 -9.92
N HIS A 51 -1.36 -20.06 -10.99
CA HIS A 51 -1.96 -21.39 -11.10
C HIS A 51 -1.05 -22.27 -11.96
N ALA A 52 -0.13 -22.98 -11.31
CA ALA A 52 0.96 -23.71 -11.99
C ALA A 52 0.50 -24.90 -12.86
N ASP A 53 -0.71 -25.40 -12.62
CA ASP A 53 -1.38 -26.48 -13.36
C ASP A 53 -1.97 -26.00 -14.70
N THR A 54 -2.57 -24.81 -14.71
CA THR A 54 -3.18 -24.16 -15.88
C THR A 54 -2.24 -23.17 -16.58
N LYS A 55 -1.10 -22.84 -15.95
CA LYS A 55 -0.14 -21.81 -16.37
C LYS A 55 -0.78 -20.43 -16.55
N SER A 56 -1.63 -20.05 -15.59
CA SER A 56 -2.43 -18.82 -15.62
C SER A 56 -2.31 -17.98 -14.35
N PHE A 57 -2.76 -16.72 -14.41
CA PHE A 57 -2.81 -15.81 -13.26
C PHE A 57 -4.25 -15.42 -12.94
N SER A 58 -4.56 -15.30 -11.65
CA SER A 58 -5.73 -14.57 -11.15
C SER A 58 -5.31 -13.38 -10.28
N LEU A 59 -6.27 -12.52 -9.95
CA LEU A 59 -6.11 -11.34 -9.12
C LEU A 59 -7.10 -11.39 -7.95
N ASN A 60 -6.56 -11.34 -6.73
CA ASN A 60 -7.31 -11.42 -5.48
C ASN A 60 -7.20 -10.14 -4.64
N THR A 61 -8.03 -10.04 -3.61
CA THR A 61 -7.90 -9.16 -2.44
C THR A 61 -7.69 -10.05 -1.21
N ILE A 62 -6.45 -10.11 -0.69
CA ILE A 62 -5.98 -11.17 0.22
C ILE A 62 -6.42 -12.59 -0.26
N THR A 63 -7.51 -13.14 0.28
CA THR A 63 -8.04 -14.48 -0.04
C THR A 63 -9.24 -14.48 -1.00
N THR A 64 -9.86 -13.33 -1.27
CA THR A 64 -11.10 -13.23 -2.06
C THR A 64 -10.79 -12.86 -3.52
N PRO A 65 -11.51 -13.38 -4.54
CA PRO A 65 -11.34 -12.90 -5.92
C PRO A 65 -11.66 -11.41 -6.04
N MET A 66 -10.82 -10.66 -6.75
CA MET A 66 -10.84 -9.19 -6.66
C MET A 66 -12.15 -8.57 -7.17
N GLU A 67 -12.77 -9.17 -8.18
CA GLU A 67 -14.06 -8.75 -8.73
C GLU A 67 -15.22 -8.85 -7.72
N LYS A 68 -15.08 -9.65 -6.65
CA LYS A 68 -16.05 -9.79 -5.54
C LYS A 68 -15.86 -8.76 -4.43
N THR A 69 -14.87 -7.88 -4.53
CA THR A 69 -14.53 -6.88 -3.52
C THR A 69 -14.80 -5.45 -4.00
N ALA A 70 -15.10 -4.55 -3.06
CA ALA A 70 -14.91 -3.11 -3.23
C ALA A 70 -14.27 -2.49 -1.99
N LEU A 71 -13.33 -1.57 -2.20
CA LEU A 71 -12.62 -0.85 -1.15
C LEU A 71 -13.35 0.46 -0.86
N TRP A 72 -13.88 0.62 0.35
CA TRP A 72 -14.59 1.82 0.75
C TRP A 72 -13.68 2.72 1.58
N LEU A 73 -13.54 3.96 1.14
CA LEU A 73 -12.84 5.05 1.80
C LEU A 73 -13.90 6.00 2.42
N PRO A 74 -14.41 5.69 3.64
CA PRO A 74 -15.32 6.57 4.36
C PRO A 74 -14.61 7.86 4.80
N LYS A 75 -15.42 8.88 5.11
CA LYS A 75 -14.97 10.04 5.89
C LYS A 75 -14.51 9.58 7.27
N ALA A 76 -13.31 9.97 7.68
CA ALA A 76 -12.73 9.52 8.95
C ALA A 76 -11.77 10.54 9.55
N TRP A 77 -11.69 10.55 10.88
CA TRP A 77 -10.86 11.46 11.68
C TRP A 77 -10.46 10.82 13.01
N THR A 78 -9.51 11.46 13.70
CA THR A 78 -9.19 11.23 15.13
C THR A 78 -9.49 12.49 15.94
N GLY A 79 -9.59 12.37 17.27
CA GLY A 79 -9.67 13.52 18.18
C GLY A 79 -10.90 14.42 18.01
N ASP A 80 -10.76 15.68 18.43
CA ASP A 80 -11.74 16.76 18.19
C ASP A 80 -11.26 17.69 17.06
N ALA A 81 -12.12 18.61 16.59
CA ALA A 81 -11.79 19.54 15.51
C ALA A 81 -10.63 20.53 15.81
N ALA A 82 -10.11 20.58 17.05
CA ALA A 82 -9.02 21.48 17.45
C ALA A 82 -7.67 20.77 17.61
N SER A 83 -7.65 19.46 17.83
CA SER A 83 -6.46 18.65 18.14
C SER A 83 -6.32 17.38 17.29
N GLY A 84 -7.34 17.03 16.51
CA GLY A 84 -7.44 15.81 15.73
C GLY A 84 -6.91 15.89 14.29
N GLU A 85 -6.92 14.75 13.61
CA GLU A 85 -6.40 14.57 12.24
C GLU A 85 -7.51 14.06 11.31
N ALA A 86 -7.62 14.63 10.10
CA ALA A 86 -8.58 14.22 9.07
C ALA A 86 -8.07 12.98 8.30
N LYS A 87 -8.20 11.78 8.89
CA LYS A 87 -7.63 10.51 8.38
C LYS A 87 -8.06 10.10 6.96
N SER A 88 -9.15 10.64 6.42
CA SER A 88 -9.59 10.41 5.04
C SER A 88 -9.23 11.54 4.05
N GLN A 89 -8.47 12.55 4.49
CA GLN A 89 -8.07 13.70 3.67
C GLN A 89 -6.55 13.87 3.65
N LEU A 90 -5.99 14.39 2.56
CA LEU A 90 -4.58 14.73 2.44
C LEU A 90 -4.43 16.17 1.94
N VAL A 91 -3.84 17.04 2.76
CA VAL A 91 -3.48 18.42 2.38
C VAL A 91 -2.02 18.43 1.90
N ILE A 92 -1.75 18.93 0.71
CA ILE A 92 -0.37 19.03 0.20
C ILE A 92 0.40 20.11 0.98
N PRO A 93 1.46 19.77 1.73
CA PRO A 93 2.22 20.71 2.54
C PRO A 93 3.14 21.60 1.70
N LYS A 94 3.60 22.70 2.31
CA LYS A 94 4.49 23.66 1.65
C LYS A 94 5.94 23.15 1.57
N GLY A 95 6.63 23.50 0.50
CA GLY A 95 8.04 23.15 0.27
C GLY A 95 8.32 21.72 -0.19
N ARG A 96 7.32 20.82 -0.21
CA ARG A 96 7.42 19.45 -0.74
C ARG A 96 7.24 19.43 -2.26
N ALA A 97 8.23 19.92 -2.99
CA ALA A 97 8.22 19.97 -4.45
C ALA A 97 8.13 18.57 -5.11
N ASP A 98 8.49 17.52 -4.38
CA ASP A 98 8.33 16.11 -4.77
C ASP A 98 6.86 15.63 -4.77
N LEU A 99 5.95 16.32 -4.08
CA LEU A 99 4.51 16.05 -4.10
C LEU A 99 3.75 16.78 -5.23
N ALA A 100 4.42 17.59 -6.07
CA ALA A 100 3.77 18.42 -7.08
C ALA A 100 3.01 17.66 -8.20
N PHE A 101 3.10 16.32 -8.24
CA PHE A 101 2.27 15.47 -9.10
C PHE A 101 0.83 15.29 -8.59
N LEU A 102 0.59 15.58 -7.30
CA LEU A 102 -0.73 15.49 -6.64
C LEU A 102 -1.57 16.76 -6.80
N GLY A 103 -0.93 17.92 -6.95
CA GLY A 103 -1.60 19.23 -6.94
C GLY A 103 -0.67 20.37 -6.53
N GLY A 104 -1.25 21.51 -6.15
CA GLY A 104 -0.51 22.67 -5.63
C GLY A 104 -0.36 22.63 -4.11
N GLU A 105 0.50 23.51 -3.55
CA GLU A 105 0.55 23.69 -2.09
C GLU A 105 -0.83 24.08 -1.53
N GLY A 106 -1.36 23.29 -0.60
CA GLY A 106 -2.66 23.50 0.01
C GLY A 106 -3.87 22.86 -0.70
N THR A 107 -3.69 22.23 -1.87
CA THR A 107 -4.71 21.34 -2.46
C THR A 107 -5.08 20.24 -1.47
N VAL A 108 -6.37 19.89 -1.39
CA VAL A 108 -6.88 18.84 -0.49
C VAL A 108 -7.48 17.70 -1.32
N LEU A 109 -7.03 16.48 -1.05
CA LEU A 109 -7.43 15.26 -1.75
C LEU A 109 -8.16 14.30 -0.80
N ASN A 110 -9.07 13.49 -1.34
CA ASN A 110 -9.56 12.30 -0.62
C ASN A 110 -8.43 11.27 -0.57
N ALA A 111 -8.17 10.64 0.58
CA ALA A 111 -7.00 9.79 0.74
C ALA A 111 -7.21 8.59 1.66
N ALA A 112 -6.87 7.40 1.17
CA ALA A 112 -6.52 6.27 2.02
C ALA A 112 -5.06 6.46 2.47
N PRO A 113 -4.77 6.48 3.79
CA PRO A 113 -3.43 6.79 4.30
C PRO A 113 -2.50 5.58 4.27
N GLN A 114 -1.21 5.83 4.00
CA GLN A 114 -0.13 4.84 4.19
C GLN A 114 -0.06 4.34 5.65
N ASN A 115 -0.34 5.22 6.61
CA ASN A 115 -0.30 4.97 8.05
C ASN A 115 -1.62 5.42 8.72
N PRO A 116 -2.70 4.62 8.68
CA PRO A 116 -3.97 4.97 9.33
C PRO A 116 -3.86 5.05 10.85
N GLY A 117 -2.99 4.23 11.44
CA GLY A 117 -2.87 4.06 12.89
C GLY A 117 -3.84 3.01 13.44
N PRO A 118 -4.09 2.99 14.77
CA PRO A 118 -4.96 2.01 15.42
C PRO A 118 -6.36 1.97 14.79
N GLY A 119 -6.92 0.78 14.64
CA GLY A 119 -8.23 0.60 14.00
C GLY A 119 -8.23 0.69 12.47
N ASN A 120 -7.06 0.73 11.80
CA ASN A 120 -6.90 0.70 10.34
C ASN A 120 -7.85 1.67 9.60
N THR A 121 -8.11 2.84 10.19
CA THR A 121 -9.19 3.77 9.82
C THR A 121 -8.65 4.94 8.99
N PRO A 122 -9.24 5.32 7.84
CA PRO A 122 -10.48 4.79 7.24
C PRO A 122 -10.35 3.39 6.64
N ILE A 123 -9.20 3.04 6.09
CA ILE A 123 -8.84 1.74 5.51
C ILE A 123 -7.31 1.63 5.50
N TRP A 124 -6.73 0.44 5.60
CA TRP A 124 -5.29 0.22 5.37
C TRP A 124 -5.05 -0.61 4.11
N ALA A 125 -5.01 0.07 2.96
CA ALA A 125 -4.83 -0.56 1.65
C ALA A 125 -3.34 -0.73 1.29
N GLY A 126 -3.03 -1.86 0.68
CA GLY A 126 -1.69 -2.19 0.18
C GLY A 126 -1.74 -2.98 -1.12
N LEU A 127 -0.56 -3.23 -1.71
CA LEU A 127 -0.39 -4.23 -2.74
C LEU A 127 0.16 -5.49 -2.07
N GLY A 128 -0.40 -6.66 -2.38
CA GLY A 128 0.09 -7.93 -1.84
C GLY A 128 0.81 -8.79 -2.88
N THR A 129 1.34 -9.91 -2.41
CA THR A 129 1.84 -11.00 -3.25
C THR A 129 1.44 -12.33 -2.64
N ASP A 130 0.94 -13.25 -3.47
CA ASP A 130 0.79 -14.63 -3.05
C ASP A 130 2.12 -15.40 -3.21
N ALA A 131 2.33 -16.40 -2.37
CA ALA A 131 3.55 -17.22 -2.40
C ALA A 131 3.68 -18.03 -3.70
N SER A 132 2.58 -18.38 -4.38
CA SER A 132 2.63 -19.12 -5.66
C SER A 132 3.37 -18.37 -6.76
N ALA A 133 3.12 -17.06 -6.91
CA ALA A 133 3.76 -16.23 -7.94
C ALA A 133 5.25 -15.97 -7.61
N GLU A 134 5.57 -15.80 -6.33
CA GLU A 134 6.93 -15.66 -5.82
C GLU A 134 7.75 -16.95 -6.02
N TRP A 135 7.21 -18.11 -5.65
CA TRP A 135 7.87 -19.42 -5.81
C TRP A 135 8.02 -19.84 -7.26
N ALA A 136 7.05 -19.54 -8.11
CA ALA A 136 7.12 -19.86 -9.53
C ALA A 136 8.17 -19.03 -10.26
N ALA A 137 8.39 -17.78 -9.85
CA ALA A 137 9.17 -16.83 -10.63
C ALA A 137 10.56 -17.33 -11.08
N PRO A 138 11.44 -17.86 -10.21
CA PRO A 138 12.79 -18.25 -10.60
C PRO A 138 12.86 -19.34 -11.69
N ASP A 139 11.87 -20.24 -11.73
CA ASP A 139 11.89 -21.43 -12.59
C ASP A 139 10.90 -21.35 -13.77
N GLU A 140 9.78 -20.63 -13.61
CA GLU A 140 8.70 -20.53 -14.61
C GLU A 140 8.79 -19.25 -15.47
N PHE A 141 9.41 -18.16 -14.98
CA PHE A 141 9.38 -16.84 -15.64
C PHE A 141 10.76 -16.36 -16.11
N ASP A 142 10.82 -15.70 -17.28
CA ASP A 142 12.03 -15.13 -17.88
C ASP A 142 12.68 -14.11 -16.93
N GLY A 143 13.89 -14.43 -16.46
CA GLY A 143 14.61 -13.63 -15.47
C GLY A 143 13.88 -13.47 -14.13
N GLY A 144 12.99 -14.39 -13.76
CA GLY A 144 12.19 -14.27 -12.54
C GLY A 144 11.22 -13.09 -12.54
N THR A 145 10.86 -12.55 -13.70
CA THR A 145 10.14 -11.26 -13.80
C THR A 145 8.67 -11.46 -14.17
N TYR A 146 7.78 -10.95 -13.30
CA TYR A 146 6.37 -10.72 -13.60
C TYR A 146 5.98 -9.29 -13.20
N THR A 147 4.97 -8.73 -13.85
CA THR A 147 4.47 -7.36 -13.63
C THR A 147 3.00 -7.37 -13.27
N LEU A 148 2.63 -6.50 -12.33
CA LEU A 148 1.27 -6.04 -12.09
C LEU A 148 1.10 -4.70 -12.82
N ASP A 149 0.21 -4.67 -13.81
CA ASP A 149 0.02 -3.56 -14.74
C ASP A 149 -1.34 -2.88 -14.50
N LEU A 150 -1.33 -1.56 -14.24
CA LEU A 150 -2.53 -0.72 -14.14
C LEU A 150 -2.95 -0.24 -15.53
N VAL A 151 -3.94 -0.91 -16.12
CA VAL A 151 -4.38 -0.64 -17.51
C VAL A 151 -5.01 0.73 -17.64
N ASN A 152 -5.97 1.07 -16.78
CA ASN A 152 -6.54 2.41 -16.63
C ASN A 152 -7.28 2.53 -15.29
N VAL A 153 -7.65 3.75 -14.92
CA VAL A 153 -8.63 4.01 -13.86
C VAL A 153 -9.83 4.72 -14.48
N ASP A 154 -11.00 4.11 -14.43
CA ASP A 154 -12.28 4.76 -14.73
C ASP A 154 -12.89 5.31 -13.42
N GLY A 155 -13.64 6.41 -13.47
CA GLY A 155 -14.14 7.12 -12.29
C GLY A 155 -14.03 8.65 -12.40
N PRO A 156 -14.55 9.43 -11.44
CA PRO A 156 -14.84 10.85 -11.59
C PRO A 156 -13.63 11.80 -11.69
N GLY A 157 -12.41 11.35 -11.38
CA GLY A 157 -11.21 12.18 -11.41
C GLY A 157 -9.90 11.37 -11.49
N ARG A 158 -8.81 11.90 -10.91
CA ARG A 158 -7.51 11.21 -10.87
C ARG A 158 -7.35 10.36 -9.61
N MET A 159 -6.58 9.27 -9.74
CA MET A 159 -6.07 8.40 -8.68
C MET A 159 -4.53 8.32 -8.76
N GLU A 160 -3.84 8.44 -7.62
CA GLU A 160 -2.38 8.22 -7.50
C GLU A 160 -2.07 7.30 -6.32
N MET A 161 -0.99 6.50 -6.42
CA MET A 161 -0.47 5.65 -5.35
C MET A 161 1.03 5.90 -5.13
N PHE A 162 1.45 6.11 -3.88
CA PHE A 162 2.83 6.43 -3.53
C PHE A 162 3.18 6.10 -2.07
N ILE A 163 4.47 6.11 -1.75
CA ILE A 163 5.02 6.08 -0.39
C ILE A 163 5.65 7.44 -0.10
N ASP A 164 5.35 8.01 1.07
CA ASP A 164 6.14 9.08 1.69
C ASP A 164 7.08 8.47 2.73
N ASN A 165 8.37 8.84 2.66
CA ASN A 165 9.40 8.44 3.62
C ASN A 165 9.70 9.56 4.64
N GLY A 166 8.87 10.60 4.69
CA GLY A 166 9.02 11.80 5.53
C GLY A 166 9.70 12.96 4.82
N ASP A 167 10.79 12.73 4.09
CA ASP A 167 11.52 13.77 3.33
C ASP A 167 11.65 13.50 1.82
N SER A 168 11.07 12.40 1.34
CA SER A 168 11.11 11.99 -0.06
C SER A 168 9.95 11.06 -0.40
N VAL A 169 9.43 11.17 -1.63
CA VAL A 169 8.34 10.33 -2.15
C VAL A 169 8.83 9.30 -3.18
N TYR A 170 8.32 8.08 -3.08
CA TYR A 170 8.43 7.06 -4.11
C TYR A 170 7.03 6.81 -4.73
N ARG A 171 6.84 7.18 -6.00
CA ARG A 171 5.58 6.94 -6.73
C ARG A 171 5.49 5.48 -7.20
N PHE A 172 4.35 4.84 -6.98
CA PHE A 172 4.08 3.45 -7.39
C PHE A 172 3.26 3.40 -8.68
N LEU A 173 2.04 3.95 -8.63
CA LEU A 173 1.06 3.85 -9.71
C LEU A 173 0.34 5.18 -9.90
N SER A 174 0.02 5.51 -11.15
CA SER A 174 -0.67 6.74 -11.53
C SER A 174 -1.74 6.47 -12.57
N SER A 175 -2.93 7.02 -12.35
CA SER A 175 -4.00 7.02 -13.35
C SER A 175 -3.68 7.86 -14.59
N HIS A 176 -2.76 8.84 -14.52
CA HIS A 176 -2.53 9.81 -15.60
C HIS A 176 -1.11 9.84 -16.14
N ASP A 177 -0.11 9.56 -15.30
CA ASP A 177 1.29 9.45 -15.69
C ASP A 177 1.63 8.02 -16.11
N ILE A 178 1.71 7.78 -17.42
CA ILE A 178 2.01 6.47 -18.00
C ILE A 178 3.44 5.96 -17.70
N ALA A 179 4.27 6.72 -16.97
CA ALA A 179 5.51 6.19 -16.41
C ALA A 179 5.30 5.27 -15.19
N TYR A 180 4.22 5.46 -14.44
CA TYR A 180 3.94 4.75 -13.20
C TYR A 180 2.76 3.80 -13.41
N ARG A 181 3.00 2.74 -14.21
CA ARG A 181 1.94 1.79 -14.62
C ARG A 181 2.24 0.31 -14.35
N SER A 182 3.48 -0.05 -14.06
CA SER A 182 3.88 -1.44 -13.77
C SER A 182 4.60 -1.53 -12.43
N VAL A 183 4.10 -2.37 -11.52
CA VAL A 183 4.85 -2.83 -10.35
C VAL A 183 5.48 -4.17 -10.71
N TYR A 184 6.82 -4.23 -10.66
CA TYR A 184 7.61 -5.41 -11.00
C TYR A 184 7.81 -6.27 -9.76
N ASN A 185 7.48 -7.56 -9.85
CA ASN A 185 7.55 -8.50 -8.72
C ASN A 185 6.98 -7.87 -7.42
N PRO A 186 5.69 -7.46 -7.41
CA PRO A 186 5.08 -6.80 -6.26
C PRO A 186 5.37 -7.54 -4.95
N ARG A 187 5.58 -6.75 -3.89
CA ARG A 187 5.80 -7.20 -2.52
C ARG A 187 4.64 -6.68 -1.68
N HIS A 188 4.36 -7.33 -0.56
CA HIS A 188 3.44 -6.77 0.45
C HIS A 188 3.93 -5.36 0.85
N THR A 189 3.13 -4.32 0.58
CA THR A 189 3.49 -2.93 0.81
C THR A 189 2.28 -2.01 0.95
N HIS A 190 2.30 -1.11 1.94
CA HIS A 190 1.24 -0.13 2.17
C HIS A 190 1.58 1.24 1.61
N LEU A 191 0.56 1.90 1.05
CA LEU A 191 0.68 3.06 0.18
C LEU A 191 -0.34 4.12 0.57
N TYR A 192 -0.02 5.40 0.34
CA TYR A 192 -1.08 6.38 0.14
C TYR A 192 -1.81 6.04 -1.17
N THR A 193 -3.14 6.10 -1.15
CA THR A 193 -3.96 6.13 -2.37
C THR A 193 -4.85 7.35 -2.34
N THR A 194 -4.63 8.29 -3.25
CA THR A 194 -5.29 9.62 -3.25
C THR A 194 -6.16 9.83 -4.47
N PHE A 195 -7.33 10.45 -4.27
CA PHE A 195 -8.33 10.73 -5.30
C PHE A 195 -8.69 12.22 -5.34
N THR A 196 -8.77 12.81 -6.54
CA THR A 196 -9.05 14.25 -6.70
C THR A 196 -10.52 14.62 -6.53
N GLN A 197 -11.43 13.65 -6.61
CA GLN A 197 -12.87 13.82 -6.41
C GLN A 197 -13.43 12.59 -5.67
N PRO A 198 -14.63 12.67 -5.07
CA PRO A 198 -15.29 11.54 -4.43
C PRO A 198 -16.21 10.81 -5.42
N GLY A 199 -16.61 9.59 -5.07
CA GLY A 199 -17.46 8.71 -5.87
C GLY A 199 -16.76 7.40 -6.22
N ARG A 200 -17.36 6.67 -7.16
CA ARG A 200 -16.92 5.33 -7.55
C ARG A 200 -15.82 5.35 -8.61
N TYR A 201 -14.76 4.59 -8.35
CA TYR A 201 -13.63 4.35 -9.25
C TYR A 201 -13.48 2.84 -9.56
N THR A 202 -13.02 2.53 -10.77
CA THR A 202 -12.65 1.19 -11.23
C THR A 202 -11.18 1.21 -11.69
N ALA A 203 -10.27 0.70 -10.86
CA ALA A 203 -8.87 0.52 -11.23
C ALA A 203 -8.69 -0.85 -11.90
N ASN A 204 -8.42 -0.86 -13.21
CA ASN A 204 -8.34 -2.07 -14.01
C ASN A 204 -6.91 -2.62 -14.02
N PHE A 205 -6.71 -3.80 -13.44
CA PHE A 205 -5.40 -4.42 -13.30
C PHE A 205 -5.25 -5.67 -14.18
N MET A 206 -4.01 -6.01 -14.48
CA MET A 206 -3.62 -7.19 -15.24
C MET A 206 -2.26 -7.68 -14.75
N VAL A 207 -2.04 -8.99 -14.70
CA VAL A 207 -0.73 -9.58 -14.41
C VAL A 207 -0.12 -10.08 -15.72
N THR A 208 1.14 -9.76 -15.98
CA THR A 208 1.90 -10.33 -17.11
C THR A 208 3.18 -11.00 -16.62
N ALA A 209 3.50 -12.19 -17.14
CA ALA A 209 4.83 -12.78 -17.11
C ALA A 209 5.20 -13.34 -18.49
N ARG A 210 6.47 -13.65 -18.71
CA ARG A 210 6.96 -14.39 -19.88
C ARG A 210 7.53 -15.70 -19.40
N ALA A 211 7.23 -16.80 -20.09
CA ALA A 211 7.77 -18.12 -19.75
C ALA A 211 9.30 -18.13 -19.74
N ALA A 212 9.94 -18.92 -18.87
CA ALA A 212 11.40 -18.97 -18.69
C ALA A 212 12.21 -19.30 -19.96
N ASN A 213 11.58 -19.94 -20.95
CA ASN A 213 12.17 -20.20 -22.27
C ASN A 213 12.08 -19.00 -23.25
N GLY A 214 11.44 -17.90 -22.84
CA GLY A 214 11.19 -16.68 -23.60
C GLY A 214 10.01 -16.72 -24.59
N THR A 215 9.37 -17.88 -24.83
CA THR A 215 8.52 -18.07 -26.03
C THR A 215 7.05 -17.68 -25.85
N ALA A 216 6.52 -17.71 -24.63
CA ALA A 216 5.10 -17.47 -24.35
C ALA A 216 4.91 -16.36 -23.32
N LEU A 217 3.76 -15.67 -23.38
CA LEU A 217 3.30 -14.74 -22.34
C LEU A 217 2.21 -15.41 -21.52
N TYR A 218 2.34 -15.36 -20.20
CA TYR A 218 1.27 -15.67 -19.26
C TYR A 218 0.62 -14.35 -18.86
N THR A 219 -0.67 -14.18 -19.13
CA THR A 219 -1.40 -12.94 -18.84
C THR A 219 -2.72 -13.29 -18.16
N SER A 220 -3.09 -12.56 -17.11
CA SER A 220 -4.45 -12.64 -16.54
C SER A 220 -5.48 -11.99 -17.47
N PRO A 221 -6.78 -12.22 -17.25
CA PRO A 221 -7.80 -11.26 -17.65
C PRO A 221 -7.51 -9.86 -17.09
N ILE A 222 -8.11 -8.83 -17.67
CA ILE A 222 -8.17 -7.51 -17.03
C ILE A 222 -9.24 -7.59 -15.93
N THR A 223 -8.85 -7.45 -14.67
CA THR A 223 -9.74 -7.57 -13.51
C THR A 223 -9.93 -6.21 -12.84
N PRO A 224 -11.18 -5.78 -12.58
CA PRO A 224 -11.45 -4.49 -11.93
C PRO A 224 -11.31 -4.58 -10.40
N LEU A 225 -10.53 -3.65 -9.82
CA LEU A 225 -10.61 -3.30 -8.40
C LEU A 225 -11.52 -2.08 -8.25
N VAL A 226 -12.57 -2.20 -7.44
CA VAL A 226 -13.50 -1.08 -7.19
C VAL A 226 -13.06 -0.32 -5.95
N TRP A 227 -13.04 1.01 -6.05
CA TRP A 227 -12.87 1.95 -4.94
C TRP A 227 -14.12 2.83 -4.85
N GLN A 228 -14.79 2.85 -3.69
CA GLN A 228 -15.84 3.80 -3.36
C GLN A 228 -15.22 4.88 -2.46
N VAL A 229 -15.21 6.14 -2.92
CA VAL A 229 -14.56 7.25 -2.22
C VAL A 229 -15.61 8.20 -1.66
N GLY A 230 -15.69 8.34 -0.33
CA GLY A 230 -16.80 9.05 0.31
C GLY A 230 -18.13 8.30 0.17
N GLY A 231 -19.23 9.01 0.44
CA GLY A 231 -20.57 8.43 0.54
C GLY A 231 -20.78 7.61 1.82
N GLU A 232 -21.97 7.02 1.93
CA GLU A 232 -22.34 6.07 3.00
C GLU A 232 -21.86 4.64 2.67
N ASP A 233 -22.02 3.67 3.58
CA ASP A 233 -21.61 2.27 3.31
C ASP A 233 -22.42 1.73 2.12
N PRO A 234 -21.76 1.24 1.04
CA PRO A 234 -22.42 0.53 -0.07
C PRO A 234 -23.50 -0.49 0.34
N LYS A 235 -23.34 -1.15 1.50
CA LYS A 235 -24.31 -2.14 2.03
C LYS A 235 -25.66 -1.54 2.44
N GLU A 236 -25.75 -0.23 2.67
CA GLU A 236 -27.00 0.45 3.06
C GLU A 236 -27.82 0.95 1.86
N GLY A 237 -27.26 0.83 0.64
CA GLY A 237 -27.97 1.06 -0.61
C GLY A 237 -29.09 0.05 -0.87
N LYS A 238 -30.11 0.46 -1.63
CA LYS A 238 -31.27 -0.35 -2.03
C LYS A 238 -31.50 -0.32 -3.54
N ILE A 239 -30.93 0.66 -4.24
CA ILE A 239 -31.09 0.85 -5.69
C ILE A 239 -29.90 0.15 -6.39
N LYS A 240 -30.18 -0.96 -7.09
CA LYS A 240 -29.16 -1.69 -7.88
C LYS A 240 -28.96 -1.17 -9.30
N ASP A 241 -29.98 -0.51 -9.84
CA ASP A 241 -29.93 0.19 -11.12
C ASP A 241 -30.81 1.44 -11.00
N VAL A 242 -30.18 2.60 -10.88
CA VAL A 242 -30.87 3.89 -10.78
C VAL A 242 -31.66 4.23 -12.05
N ARG A 243 -31.22 3.78 -13.24
CA ARG A 243 -31.93 4.04 -14.51
C ARG A 243 -33.23 3.22 -14.56
N SER A 244 -33.20 1.95 -14.17
CA SER A 244 -34.42 1.12 -14.06
C SER A 244 -35.34 1.58 -12.93
N ALA A 245 -34.81 1.84 -11.72
CA ALA A 245 -35.60 2.27 -10.58
C ALA A 245 -36.27 3.63 -10.82
N TYR A 246 -35.55 4.60 -11.39
CA TYR A 246 -36.14 5.87 -11.82
C TYR A 246 -37.21 5.65 -12.90
N SER A 247 -36.97 4.78 -13.88
CA SER A 247 -37.93 4.51 -14.97
C SER A 247 -39.24 3.89 -14.48
N ALA A 248 -39.20 3.06 -13.43
CA ALA A 248 -40.36 2.47 -12.78
C ALA A 248 -41.12 3.45 -11.86
N ALA A 249 -40.41 4.42 -11.25
CA ALA A 249 -41.00 5.34 -10.29
C ALA A 249 -42.06 6.29 -10.88
N ARG A 250 -42.98 6.75 -10.02
CA ARG A 250 -44.11 7.63 -10.37
C ARG A 250 -43.64 8.93 -11.06
N ALA A 251 -44.15 9.21 -12.26
CA ALA A 251 -43.75 10.38 -13.07
C ALA A 251 -44.42 11.70 -12.68
N GLU A 252 -45.63 11.67 -12.11
CA GLU A 252 -46.46 12.84 -11.78
C GLU A 252 -47.05 12.69 -10.37
N ARG A 253 -47.17 13.77 -9.60
CA ARG A 253 -47.69 13.71 -8.23
C ARG A 253 -49.17 13.33 -8.21
N SER A 254 -49.60 12.56 -7.20
CA SER A 254 -51.00 12.14 -7.03
C SER A 254 -51.79 12.90 -5.96
N ASP A 255 -51.16 13.84 -5.24
CA ASP A 255 -51.80 14.67 -4.21
C ASP A 255 -52.21 16.07 -4.66
N GLY A 256 -51.76 16.51 -5.84
CA GLY A 256 -52.02 17.86 -6.35
C GLY A 256 -51.29 18.98 -5.61
N SER A 257 -50.20 18.67 -4.88
CA SER A 257 -49.38 19.69 -4.22
C SER A 257 -48.31 20.29 -5.15
N ASP A 258 -48.10 21.61 -5.08
CA ASP A 258 -47.13 22.36 -5.88
C ASP A 258 -45.66 22.15 -5.43
N ALA A 259 -45.32 20.97 -4.89
CA ALA A 259 -44.01 20.66 -4.31
C ALA A 259 -42.89 20.80 -5.35
N GLN A 260 -41.99 21.76 -5.14
CA GLN A 260 -40.83 22.02 -6.00
C GLN A 260 -39.58 21.30 -5.46
N PRO A 261 -39.10 20.24 -6.13
CA PRO A 261 -37.84 19.60 -5.76
C PRO A 261 -36.64 20.49 -6.09
N SER A 262 -35.57 20.35 -5.31
CA SER A 262 -34.34 21.13 -5.47
C SER A 262 -33.11 20.42 -4.89
N LEU A 263 -31.94 20.74 -5.47
CA LEU A 263 -30.63 20.38 -4.94
C LEU A 263 -29.87 21.67 -4.60
N THR A 264 -29.36 21.81 -3.38
CA THR A 264 -28.50 22.93 -2.99
C THR A 264 -27.10 22.44 -2.66
N LEU A 265 -26.10 23.08 -3.25
CA LEU A 265 -24.67 22.86 -3.02
C LEU A 265 -24.10 24.07 -2.28
N ALA A 266 -23.40 23.87 -1.16
CA ALA A 266 -22.85 24.96 -0.36
C ALA A 266 -21.57 24.55 0.38
N PRO A 267 -20.69 25.50 0.78
CA PRO A 267 -19.55 25.17 1.64
C PRO A 267 -20.06 24.72 3.01
N TYR A 268 -19.54 23.61 3.55
CA TYR A 268 -20.00 23.14 4.86
C TYR A 268 -19.54 24.10 5.96
N SER A 269 -20.49 24.52 6.80
CA SER A 269 -20.29 25.52 7.87
C SER A 269 -20.02 24.89 9.24
N GLY A 270 -20.39 23.63 9.45
CA GLY A 270 -20.12 22.88 10.67
C GLY A 270 -18.63 22.59 10.87
N ARG A 271 -18.22 22.38 12.11
CA ARG A 271 -16.82 22.21 12.52
C ARG A 271 -16.74 21.19 13.66
N GLU A 272 -17.46 20.10 13.50
CA GLU A 272 -17.59 19.03 14.48
C GLU A 272 -16.30 18.19 14.52
N HIS A 273 -15.66 18.02 13.36
CA HIS A 273 -14.55 17.11 13.11
C HIS A 273 -13.42 17.76 12.29
N PRO A 274 -12.16 17.28 12.44
CA PRO A 274 -11.05 17.69 11.58
C PRO A 274 -11.35 17.46 10.10
N GLY A 275 -11.20 18.49 9.28
CA GLY A 275 -11.43 18.39 7.83
C GLY A 275 -12.83 18.82 7.38
N ASP A 276 -13.75 19.13 8.30
CA ASP A 276 -15.08 19.65 7.96
C ASP A 276 -15.01 20.98 7.18
N GLN A 277 -13.97 21.78 7.42
CA GLN A 277 -13.70 23.02 6.68
C GLN A 277 -13.40 22.81 5.18
N HIS A 278 -13.27 21.56 4.73
CA HIS A 278 -12.97 21.17 3.37
C HIS A 278 -14.14 20.52 2.63
N LEU A 279 -15.29 20.32 3.30
CA LEU A 279 -16.46 19.64 2.74
C LEU A 279 -17.42 20.60 2.04
N THR A 280 -18.07 20.12 0.99
CA THR A 280 -19.29 20.70 0.41
C THR A 280 -20.50 19.96 0.98
N GLU A 281 -21.50 20.70 1.47
CA GLU A 281 -22.81 20.14 1.81
C GLU A 281 -23.72 20.12 0.57
N MET A 282 -24.38 18.98 0.35
CA MET A 282 -25.24 18.69 -0.79
C MET A 282 -26.62 18.32 -0.26
N SER A 283 -27.51 19.31 -0.16
CA SER A 283 -28.82 19.20 0.48
C SER A 283 -29.93 19.13 -0.57
N PHE A 284 -30.59 17.97 -0.66
CA PHE A 284 -31.78 17.72 -1.47
C PHE A 284 -33.06 17.99 -0.67
N SER A 285 -34.07 18.54 -1.34
CA SER A 285 -35.41 18.78 -0.79
C SER A 285 -36.46 18.51 -1.87
N THR A 286 -37.51 17.74 -1.57
CA THR A 286 -38.65 17.53 -2.50
C THR A 286 -39.61 18.73 -2.58
N GLY A 287 -39.53 19.63 -1.60
CA GLY A 287 -40.47 20.74 -1.43
C GLY A 287 -41.69 20.42 -0.56
N ASN A 288 -41.94 19.15 -0.21
CA ASN A 288 -43.04 18.74 0.67
C ASN A 288 -42.56 17.78 1.78
N PRO A 289 -42.70 18.12 3.08
CA PRO A 289 -42.19 17.30 4.18
C PRO A 289 -42.93 15.98 4.40
N SER A 290 -44.05 15.70 3.73
CA SER A 290 -44.68 14.38 3.76
C SER A 290 -44.03 13.36 2.82
N ASP A 291 -43.08 13.78 1.99
CA ASP A 291 -42.46 12.91 0.98
C ASP A 291 -41.38 12.01 1.58
N THR A 292 -41.41 10.74 1.18
CA THR A 292 -40.38 9.74 1.49
C THR A 292 -39.95 9.00 0.21
N GLY A 293 -38.73 8.49 0.25
CA GLY A 293 -38.09 7.80 -0.87
C GLY A 293 -36.58 7.79 -0.67
N ARG A 294 -35.83 7.80 -1.76
CA ARG A 294 -34.36 7.93 -1.75
C ARG A 294 -33.86 8.90 -2.79
N VAL A 295 -32.73 9.55 -2.49
CA VAL A 295 -31.97 10.35 -3.45
C VAL A 295 -30.63 9.68 -3.73
N TRP A 296 -30.31 9.58 -5.01
CA TRP A 296 -29.06 9.07 -5.54
C TRP A 296 -28.26 10.26 -6.07
N LEU A 297 -27.06 10.47 -5.53
CA LEU A 297 -26.17 11.56 -5.93
C LEU A 297 -25.07 11.03 -6.86
N THR A 298 -24.74 11.80 -7.89
CA THR A 298 -23.62 11.52 -8.79
C THR A 298 -22.62 12.67 -8.86
N VAL A 299 -21.37 12.31 -9.16
CA VAL A 299 -20.23 13.21 -9.38
C VAL A 299 -19.67 12.87 -10.76
N ASN A 300 -19.68 13.82 -11.69
CA ASN A 300 -19.30 13.58 -13.10
C ASN A 300 -20.07 12.39 -13.74
N GLY A 301 -21.32 12.18 -13.31
CA GLY A 301 -22.18 11.08 -13.72
C GLY A 301 -21.95 9.75 -13.00
N TYR A 302 -20.79 9.55 -12.36
CA TYR A 302 -20.48 8.36 -11.56
C TYR A 302 -21.23 8.36 -10.23
N PHE A 303 -21.55 7.17 -9.69
CA PHE A 303 -22.17 7.05 -8.36
C PHE A 303 -21.32 7.71 -7.28
N LEU A 304 -21.99 8.43 -6.36
CA LEU A 304 -21.40 8.91 -5.11
C LEU A 304 -22.06 8.27 -3.89
N THR A 305 -23.37 8.44 -3.70
CA THR A 305 -24.07 7.93 -2.52
C THR A 305 -25.57 7.80 -2.75
N GLU A 306 -26.24 6.95 -1.96
CA GLU A 306 -27.68 6.74 -1.93
C GLU A 306 -28.20 7.04 -0.52
N LEU A 307 -29.04 8.07 -0.38
CA LEU A 307 -29.56 8.52 0.92
C LEU A 307 -31.07 8.29 1.05
N PRO A 308 -31.58 7.95 2.26
CA PRO A 308 -33.01 8.06 2.55
C PRO A 308 -33.46 9.52 2.50
N VAL A 309 -34.68 9.75 2.02
CA VAL A 309 -35.35 11.05 2.06
C VAL A 309 -36.36 11.02 3.19
N GLU A 310 -36.10 11.80 4.24
CA GLU A 310 -36.90 11.88 5.46
C GLU A 310 -37.36 13.33 5.68
N GLY A 311 -38.65 13.54 6.01
CA GLY A 311 -39.22 14.89 6.09
C GLY A 311 -39.09 15.67 4.77
N GLY A 312 -39.15 14.98 3.63
CA GLY A 312 -38.92 15.54 2.30
C GLY A 312 -37.49 16.02 2.03
N ARG A 313 -36.48 15.59 2.82
CA ARG A 313 -35.08 16.06 2.71
C ARG A 313 -34.04 14.93 2.83
N ALA A 314 -32.87 15.18 2.27
CA ALA A 314 -31.66 14.38 2.46
C ALA A 314 -30.41 15.25 2.28
N THR A 315 -29.32 14.97 2.99
CA THR A 315 -28.10 15.79 2.95
C THR A 315 -26.85 14.91 2.96
N ALA A 316 -25.97 15.07 1.97
CA ALA A 316 -24.62 14.52 1.97
C ALA A 316 -23.57 15.62 2.26
N ARG A 317 -22.38 15.22 2.71
CA ARG A 317 -21.24 16.13 2.94
C ARG A 317 -19.96 15.46 2.47
N GLU A 318 -19.30 16.02 1.46
CA GLU A 318 -18.13 15.38 0.82
C GLU A 318 -17.06 16.39 0.40
N LEU A 319 -15.80 15.94 0.33
CA LEU A 319 -14.70 16.69 -0.25
C LEU A 319 -14.75 16.53 -1.78
N LEU A 320 -15.35 17.50 -2.48
CA LEU A 320 -15.43 17.51 -3.95
C LEU A 320 -14.08 17.79 -4.64
N GLY A 321 -13.11 18.34 -3.92
CA GLY A 321 -11.77 18.69 -4.44
C GLY A 321 -11.70 20.01 -5.21
N ASP A 322 -10.49 20.39 -5.62
CA ASP A 322 -10.22 21.68 -6.27
C ASP A 322 -10.90 21.84 -7.65
N ALA A 323 -11.01 20.77 -8.43
CA ALA A 323 -11.55 20.82 -9.79
C ALA A 323 -13.09 20.75 -9.80
N ASP A 324 -13.72 21.52 -10.69
CA ASP A 324 -15.19 21.57 -10.81
C ASP A 324 -15.76 20.19 -11.15
N ALA A 325 -16.71 19.74 -10.33
CA ALA A 325 -17.43 18.49 -10.51
C ALA A 325 -18.87 18.77 -10.98
N SER A 326 -19.36 17.98 -11.94
CA SER A 326 -20.76 18.00 -12.37
C SER A 326 -21.61 17.15 -11.43
N ILE A 327 -22.29 17.81 -10.49
CA ILE A 327 -23.13 17.17 -9.46
C ILE A 327 -24.57 17.05 -9.97
N GLN A 328 -25.20 15.89 -9.77
CA GLN A 328 -26.62 15.69 -10.06
C GLN A 328 -27.31 14.87 -8.96
N ALA A 329 -28.56 15.22 -8.65
CA ALA A 329 -29.44 14.44 -7.78
C ALA A 329 -30.52 13.73 -8.60
N VAL A 330 -30.77 12.46 -8.29
CA VAL A 330 -31.84 11.63 -8.84
C VAL A 330 -32.73 11.17 -7.70
N TYR A 331 -33.96 11.66 -7.64
CA TYR A 331 -34.94 11.34 -6.61
C TYR A 331 -35.91 10.25 -7.08
N ILE A 332 -36.04 9.21 -6.25
CA ILE A 332 -36.90 8.04 -6.45
C ILE A 332 -37.84 7.96 -5.22
N PRO A 333 -39.13 8.33 -5.36
CA PRO A 333 -40.10 8.26 -4.26
C PRO A 333 -40.48 6.81 -3.92
N ASP A 334 -40.92 6.57 -2.68
CA ASP A 334 -41.51 5.28 -2.28
C ASP A 334 -42.84 5.02 -3.02
N GLU A 335 -43.14 3.76 -3.35
CA GLU A 335 -44.36 3.37 -4.10
C GLU A 335 -45.67 3.78 -3.41
N ALA A 336 -45.67 3.79 -2.07
CA ALA A 336 -46.81 4.20 -1.25
C ALA A 336 -46.99 5.73 -1.18
N GLY A 337 -46.02 6.51 -1.68
CA GLY A 337 -46.02 7.97 -1.65
C GLY A 337 -46.80 8.61 -2.79
N ALA A 338 -47.19 9.87 -2.56
CA ALA A 338 -47.82 10.72 -3.57
C ALA A 338 -46.83 11.51 -4.44
N ALA A 339 -45.53 11.47 -4.10
CA ALA A 339 -44.47 12.23 -4.73
C ALA A 339 -44.09 11.70 -6.12
N ALA A 340 -43.58 12.59 -6.98
CA ALA A 340 -43.04 12.27 -8.28
C ALA A 340 -41.51 12.08 -8.20
N ARG A 341 -40.97 11.24 -9.09
CA ARG A 341 -39.53 11.16 -9.37
C ARG A 341 -39.01 12.48 -9.95
N TRP A 342 -37.75 12.80 -9.72
CA TRP A 342 -37.11 13.99 -10.27
C TRP A 342 -35.62 13.78 -10.52
N ILE A 343 -35.04 14.55 -11.43
CA ILE A 343 -33.60 14.61 -11.68
C ILE A 343 -33.23 16.09 -11.77
N SER A 344 -32.19 16.54 -11.06
CA SER A 344 -31.71 17.92 -11.20
C SER A 344 -31.02 18.14 -12.54
N ALA A 345 -31.00 19.38 -13.03
CA ALA A 345 -29.95 19.80 -13.96
C ALA A 345 -28.57 19.48 -13.35
N PRO A 346 -27.58 19.01 -14.13
CA PRO A 346 -26.21 18.85 -13.64
C PRO A 346 -25.60 20.22 -13.33
N GLN A 347 -25.00 20.36 -12.15
CA GLN A 347 -24.45 21.62 -11.65
C GLN A 347 -22.95 21.48 -11.37
N ALA A 348 -22.16 22.35 -12.00
CA ALA A 348 -20.73 22.47 -11.70
C ALA A 348 -20.53 23.08 -10.30
N TYR A 349 -19.72 22.43 -9.45
CA TYR A 349 -19.33 22.94 -8.13
C TYR A 349 -17.98 22.34 -7.69
N SER A 350 -17.20 23.08 -6.92
CA SER A 350 -15.88 22.66 -6.40
C SER A 350 -15.71 23.03 -4.93
N GLN A 351 -14.63 22.54 -4.30
CA GLN A 351 -14.20 23.00 -2.97
C GLN A 351 -13.85 24.50 -2.94
N ARG A 352 -13.52 25.11 -4.09
CA ARG A 352 -13.11 26.52 -4.18
C ARG A 352 -14.29 27.47 -4.06
N ASP A 353 -15.50 27.02 -4.39
CA ASP A 353 -16.70 27.84 -4.40
C ASP A 353 -17.09 28.28 -2.98
N GLN A 354 -17.43 29.57 -2.83
CA GLN A 354 -17.65 30.21 -1.53
C GLN A 354 -19.12 30.61 -1.30
N GLN A 355 -20.03 30.21 -2.19
CA GLN A 355 -21.43 30.62 -2.20
C GLN A 355 -22.33 29.41 -2.46
N ALA A 356 -23.54 29.44 -1.89
CA ALA A 356 -24.52 28.40 -2.12
C ALA A 356 -25.14 28.54 -3.51
N VAL A 357 -25.36 27.40 -4.19
CA VAL A 357 -26.03 27.31 -5.49
C VAL A 357 -27.20 26.34 -5.37
N THR A 358 -28.41 26.79 -5.71
CA THR A 358 -29.63 25.99 -5.66
C THR A 358 -30.16 25.72 -7.07
N VAL A 359 -30.32 24.46 -7.40
CA VAL A 359 -30.86 23.94 -8.66
C VAL A 359 -32.32 23.54 -8.45
N THR A 360 -33.23 24.21 -9.13
CA THR A 360 -34.66 23.82 -9.24
C THR A 360 -35.01 23.27 -10.64
N GLU A 361 -34.16 23.53 -11.64
CA GLU A 361 -34.37 23.03 -13.00
C GLU A 361 -34.23 21.50 -13.05
N GLY A 362 -35.16 20.85 -13.75
CA GLY A 362 -35.19 19.39 -13.91
C GLY A 362 -34.54 18.92 -15.20
N ALA A 363 -33.79 17.82 -15.16
CA ALA A 363 -33.23 17.15 -16.33
C ALA A 363 -34.13 16.02 -16.83
N ALA A 364 -34.15 15.80 -18.15
CA ALA A 364 -34.92 14.73 -18.77
C ALA A 364 -34.31 13.32 -18.60
N GLN A 365 -33.02 13.24 -18.25
CA GLN A 365 -32.23 12.00 -18.15
C GLN A 365 -31.15 12.13 -17.07
N ILE A 366 -30.74 10.99 -16.50
CA ILE A 366 -29.55 10.89 -15.64
C ILE A 366 -28.32 11.02 -16.54
N ALA A 367 -27.39 11.90 -16.17
CA ALA A 367 -26.16 12.17 -16.90
C ALA A 367 -25.40 10.86 -17.23
N PRO A 368 -24.68 10.80 -18.37
CA PRO A 368 -23.70 9.76 -18.60
C PRO A 368 -22.48 9.98 -17.69
N GLU A 369 -21.81 8.89 -17.33
CA GLU A 369 -20.48 8.91 -16.72
C GLU A 369 -19.51 9.62 -17.67
N SER A 370 -18.88 10.70 -17.19
CA SER A 370 -18.06 11.59 -18.00
C SER A 370 -17.03 12.31 -17.14
N ASN A 371 -15.89 11.66 -16.92
CA ASN A 371 -14.72 12.31 -16.35
C ASN A 371 -14.18 13.35 -17.36
N PRO A 372 -14.02 14.64 -16.98
CA PRO A 372 -13.48 15.68 -17.87
C PRO A 372 -11.99 15.50 -18.21
N ASP A 373 -11.27 14.66 -17.46
CA ASP A 373 -9.86 14.35 -17.59
C ASP A 373 -9.67 12.82 -17.40
N PRO A 374 -10.00 12.01 -18.43
CA PRO A 374 -10.04 10.55 -18.30
C PRO A 374 -8.65 9.90 -18.37
N SER A 375 -8.44 8.89 -17.53
CA SER A 375 -7.22 8.07 -17.51
C SER A 375 -6.85 7.56 -18.91
N PRO A 376 -5.64 7.83 -19.44
CA PRO A 376 -5.15 7.12 -20.61
C PRO A 376 -5.10 5.60 -20.35
N VAL A 377 -5.33 4.81 -21.40
CA VAL A 377 -5.22 3.35 -21.37
C VAL A 377 -3.79 2.94 -21.72
N TRP A 378 -3.19 2.07 -20.91
CA TRP A 378 -1.88 1.49 -21.17
C TRP A 378 -1.96 -0.04 -21.11
N ASN A 379 -2.06 -0.67 -22.29
CA ASN A 379 -2.09 -2.12 -22.47
C ASN A 379 -1.41 -2.51 -23.80
N PRO A 380 -0.10 -2.28 -23.96
CA PRO A 380 0.61 -2.54 -25.22
C PRO A 380 0.79 -4.05 -25.46
N GLU A 381 0.56 -4.54 -26.67
CA GLU A 381 0.73 -5.97 -27.03
C GLU A 381 2.21 -6.41 -26.95
N SER A 382 3.10 -5.62 -27.56
CA SER A 382 4.56 -5.71 -27.46
C SER A 382 5.16 -4.41 -26.92
N ILE A 383 6.41 -4.48 -26.41
CA ILE A 383 7.24 -3.29 -26.14
C ILE A 383 8.56 -3.46 -26.89
N ASP A 384 8.57 -2.99 -28.14
CA ASP A 384 9.70 -3.16 -29.06
C ASP A 384 10.80 -2.14 -28.75
N VAL A 385 11.88 -2.63 -28.13
CA VAL A 385 13.10 -1.88 -27.83
C VAL A 385 14.08 -2.06 -28.98
N ALA A 386 14.57 -0.95 -29.53
CA ALA A 386 15.51 -0.89 -30.65
C ALA A 386 16.98 -0.77 -30.21
N ASP A 387 17.27 -0.06 -29.11
CA ASP A 387 18.59 -0.02 -28.48
C ASP A 387 18.46 -0.40 -26.99
N GLY A 388 19.02 -1.55 -26.63
CA GLY A 388 19.02 -2.07 -25.26
C GLY A 388 20.00 -1.37 -24.31
N ALA A 389 20.83 -0.42 -24.76
CA ALA A 389 21.80 0.25 -23.92
C ALA A 389 21.16 1.15 -22.85
N VAL A 390 21.53 0.90 -21.58
CA VAL A 390 21.15 1.70 -20.41
C VAL A 390 22.41 2.22 -19.74
N SER A 391 22.56 3.54 -19.70
CA SER A 391 23.61 4.21 -18.95
C SER A 391 23.22 4.39 -17.48
N VAL A 392 24.17 4.13 -16.57
CA VAL A 392 24.06 4.39 -15.13
C VAL A 392 25.17 5.36 -14.77
N ARG A 393 24.83 6.56 -14.29
CA ARG A 393 25.80 7.60 -13.92
C ARG A 393 25.55 8.12 -12.52
N TYR A 394 26.63 8.32 -11.79
CA TYR A 394 26.67 8.88 -10.45
C TYR A 394 27.40 10.23 -10.51
N THR A 395 26.78 11.29 -10.01
CA THR A 395 27.39 12.63 -9.92
C THR A 395 27.10 13.29 -8.58
N ARG A 396 28.15 13.68 -7.85
CA ARG A 396 28.06 14.43 -6.59
C ARG A 396 28.43 15.89 -6.82
N ALA A 397 27.54 16.81 -6.43
CA ALA A 397 27.84 18.24 -6.47
C ALA A 397 28.91 18.60 -5.42
N ALA A 398 29.74 19.60 -5.71
CA ALA A 398 30.80 20.04 -4.79
C ALA A 398 30.22 20.49 -3.43
N GLY A 399 30.53 19.75 -2.36
CA GLY A 399 30.02 20.00 -1.00
C GLY A 399 28.68 19.34 -0.68
N ALA A 400 28.10 18.55 -1.60
CA ALA A 400 26.99 17.63 -1.28
C ALA A 400 27.53 16.36 -0.59
N ASN A 401 26.67 15.71 0.20
CA ASN A 401 26.98 14.39 0.77
C ASN A 401 26.62 13.26 -0.21
N ASN A 402 25.40 13.35 -0.76
CA ASN A 402 24.77 12.33 -1.61
C ASN A 402 25.22 12.47 -3.08
N HIS A 403 25.16 11.37 -3.82
CA HIS A 403 25.27 11.36 -5.28
C HIS A 403 23.88 11.44 -5.91
N MET A 404 23.76 12.21 -6.99
CA MET A 404 22.67 12.02 -7.95
C MET A 404 22.97 10.78 -8.79
N VAL A 405 22.06 9.82 -8.78
CA VAL A 405 22.07 8.66 -9.66
C VAL A 405 21.14 8.95 -10.83
N ALA A 406 21.64 8.84 -12.06
CA ALA A 406 20.83 8.94 -13.27
C ALA A 406 20.94 7.64 -14.07
N ILE A 407 19.81 6.94 -14.21
CA ILE A 407 19.66 5.75 -15.03
C ILE A 407 18.91 6.18 -16.28
N ARG A 408 19.49 5.95 -17.47
CA ARG A 408 18.88 6.36 -18.75
C ARG A 408 19.11 5.30 -19.83
N ALA A 409 18.03 4.69 -20.29
CA ALA A 409 17.99 3.96 -21.54
C ALA A 409 18.23 4.90 -22.72
N ARG A 410 18.82 4.38 -23.79
CA ARG A 410 18.87 5.09 -25.08
C ARG A 410 17.54 5.02 -25.83
N ASP A 411 16.78 3.94 -25.62
CA ASP A 411 15.41 3.82 -26.11
C ASP A 411 14.38 4.25 -25.04
N PRO A 412 13.60 5.33 -25.27
CA PRO A 412 12.60 5.80 -24.32
C PRO A 412 11.37 4.88 -24.19
N GLN A 413 11.24 3.84 -25.02
CA GLN A 413 10.21 2.81 -24.90
C GLN A 413 10.62 1.64 -23.99
N LEU A 414 11.88 1.54 -23.56
CA LEU A 414 12.25 0.56 -22.55
C LEU A 414 11.42 0.80 -21.27
N ARG A 415 10.72 -0.25 -20.84
CA ARG A 415 10.13 -0.36 -19.51
C ARG A 415 10.87 -1.45 -18.77
N ALA A 416 11.50 -1.12 -17.65
CA ALA A 416 12.26 -2.08 -16.85
C ALA A 416 12.31 -1.68 -15.38
N ALA A 417 12.24 -2.64 -14.46
CA ALA A 417 12.78 -2.43 -13.13
C ALA A 417 14.32 -2.51 -13.18
N TYR A 418 14.99 -1.70 -12.38
CA TYR A 418 16.44 -1.76 -12.20
C TYR A 418 16.79 -1.92 -10.72
N LYS A 419 17.96 -2.52 -10.47
CA LYS A 419 18.64 -2.47 -9.18
C LYS A 419 20.15 -2.27 -9.42
N VAL A 420 20.73 -1.27 -8.77
CA VAL A 420 22.18 -1.03 -8.74
C VAL A 420 22.66 -1.30 -7.31
N GLU A 421 23.66 -2.17 -7.18
CA GLU A 421 24.09 -2.78 -5.91
C GLU A 421 25.62 -2.69 -5.81
N PHE A 422 26.14 -2.33 -4.63
CA PHE A 422 27.58 -2.24 -4.35
C PHE A 422 27.97 -3.22 -3.25
N PHE A 423 28.88 -4.14 -3.54
CA PHE A 423 29.38 -5.19 -2.64
C PHE A 423 30.88 -5.01 -2.35
N GLU A 424 31.38 -5.55 -1.25
CA GLU A 424 32.83 -5.59 -0.97
C GLU A 424 33.51 -6.58 -1.92
N THR A 425 32.86 -7.72 -2.18
CA THR A 425 33.28 -8.70 -3.18
C THR A 425 32.13 -9.18 -4.07
N LYS A 426 32.48 -9.72 -5.24
CA LYS A 426 31.55 -10.36 -6.18
C LYS A 426 30.81 -11.59 -5.63
N GLY A 427 31.30 -12.19 -4.53
CA GLY A 427 30.69 -13.33 -3.87
C GLY A 427 29.68 -12.97 -2.78
N ASP A 428 29.52 -11.69 -2.46
CA ASP A 428 28.68 -11.24 -1.34
C ASP A 428 27.18 -11.32 -1.69
N PHE A 429 26.36 -11.56 -0.67
CA PHE A 429 24.89 -11.63 -0.81
C PHE A 429 24.16 -10.37 -0.31
N THR A 430 24.82 -9.53 0.50
CA THR A 430 24.25 -8.31 1.08
C THR A 430 25.04 -7.10 0.54
N PRO A 431 24.43 -6.21 -0.26
CA PRO A 431 25.12 -5.01 -0.73
C PRO A 431 25.29 -4.01 0.42
N TRP A 432 26.39 -3.26 0.41
CA TRP A 432 26.64 -2.15 1.33
C TRP A 432 25.83 -0.90 0.97
N CYS A 433 25.64 -0.65 -0.33
CA CYS A 433 24.78 0.39 -0.88
C CYS A 433 23.93 -0.21 -1.99
N ALA A 434 22.64 0.11 -2.06
CA ALA A 434 21.76 -0.27 -3.17
C ALA A 434 20.75 0.82 -3.51
N VAL A 435 20.30 0.85 -4.76
CA VAL A 435 19.17 1.67 -5.23
C VAL A 435 18.33 0.85 -6.20
N GLU A 436 17.01 0.85 -6.01
CA GLU A 436 16.04 0.22 -6.92
C GLU A 436 14.99 1.21 -7.44
N GLY A 437 14.37 0.86 -8.57
CA GLY A 437 13.38 1.70 -9.23
C GLY A 437 12.90 1.13 -10.56
N THR A 438 12.15 1.94 -11.30
CA THR A 438 11.58 1.60 -12.60
C THR A 438 11.90 2.67 -13.63
N LEU A 439 12.21 2.22 -14.85
CA LEU A 439 12.27 3.06 -16.04
C LEU A 439 10.88 3.10 -16.65
N GLY A 440 10.17 4.21 -16.42
CA GLY A 440 8.85 4.46 -16.96
C GLY A 440 8.89 5.01 -18.40
N ALA A 441 7.89 5.82 -18.75
CA ALA A 441 7.84 6.53 -20.03
C ALA A 441 9.02 7.51 -20.15
N GLY A 442 9.75 7.44 -21.26
CA GLY A 442 11.01 8.16 -21.44
C GLY A 442 12.26 7.36 -21.05
N GLY A 443 12.11 6.15 -20.47
CA GLY A 443 13.22 5.22 -20.24
C GLY A 443 14.27 5.70 -19.23
N ALA A 444 13.90 6.60 -18.31
CA ALA A 444 14.82 7.26 -17.39
C ALA A 444 14.30 7.33 -15.95
N ASP A 445 15.21 7.30 -14.98
CA ASP A 445 14.97 7.57 -13.55
C ASP A 445 16.16 8.37 -12.98
N VAL A 446 15.90 9.24 -12.00
CA VAL A 446 16.91 10.11 -11.36
C VAL A 446 16.61 10.23 -9.87
N LYS A 447 17.54 9.82 -9.01
CA LYS A 447 17.39 9.77 -7.54
C LYS A 447 18.64 10.27 -6.82
N GLU A 448 18.50 10.69 -5.57
CA GLU A 448 19.64 10.79 -4.66
C GLU A 448 19.97 9.42 -4.04
N GLN A 449 21.27 9.18 -3.78
CA GLN A 449 21.73 8.02 -3.02
C GLN A 449 22.92 8.44 -2.13
N ASP A 450 22.87 8.09 -0.84
CA ASP A 450 24.06 8.15 0.02
C ASP A 450 24.95 6.92 -0.27
N LEU A 451 26.18 7.17 -0.70
CA LEU A 451 27.23 6.16 -0.90
C LEU A 451 28.32 6.24 0.18
N GLY A 452 28.05 6.91 1.30
CA GLY A 452 29.00 7.25 2.35
C GLY A 452 29.71 6.04 2.99
N VAL A 453 29.05 4.87 3.01
CA VAL A 453 29.64 3.59 3.48
C VAL A 453 30.44 2.85 2.40
N CYS A 454 30.21 3.15 1.12
CA CYS A 454 30.86 2.52 -0.04
C CYS A 454 32.05 3.32 -0.59
N LYS A 455 32.32 4.52 -0.05
CA LYS A 455 33.28 5.48 -0.65
C LYS A 455 34.76 5.12 -0.47
N ASP A 456 35.11 4.41 0.60
CA ASP A 456 36.50 4.28 1.09
C ASP A 456 37.18 2.96 0.68
N GLN A 457 36.48 2.05 -0.01
CA GLN A 457 36.98 0.74 -0.46
C GLN A 457 36.76 0.56 -1.98
N PRO A 458 37.51 -0.31 -2.67
CA PRO A 458 37.09 -0.82 -3.98
C PRO A 458 35.82 -1.66 -3.80
N MET A 459 34.84 -1.47 -4.69
CA MET A 459 33.55 -2.14 -4.63
C MET A 459 33.31 -2.96 -5.91
N TYR A 460 32.57 -4.06 -5.79
CA TYR A 460 31.93 -4.70 -6.92
C TYR A 460 30.54 -4.09 -7.14
N MET A 461 30.35 -3.36 -8.24
CA MET A 461 29.05 -2.79 -8.61
C MET A 461 28.31 -3.74 -9.55
N ARG A 462 27.12 -4.20 -9.16
CA ARG A 462 26.21 -5.00 -9.99
C ARG A 462 25.02 -4.14 -10.42
N VAL A 463 24.77 -4.10 -11.74
CA VAL A 463 23.59 -3.46 -12.33
C VAL A 463 22.71 -4.56 -12.90
N THR A 464 21.49 -4.70 -12.39
CA THR A 464 20.49 -5.68 -12.86
C THR A 464 19.28 -4.96 -13.46
N LEU A 465 18.92 -5.32 -14.68
CA LEU A 465 17.83 -4.75 -15.47
C LEU A 465 16.80 -5.84 -15.80
N ARG A 466 15.57 -5.65 -15.34
CA ARG A 466 14.41 -6.54 -15.51
C ARG A 466 13.40 -5.88 -16.44
N PRO A 467 13.47 -6.10 -17.77
CA PRO A 467 12.52 -5.51 -18.71
C PRO A 467 11.10 -6.02 -18.48
N HIS A 468 10.10 -5.23 -18.90
CA HIS A 468 8.69 -5.65 -18.87
C HIS A 468 8.52 -6.95 -19.66
N PRO A 469 7.74 -7.94 -19.19
CA PRO A 469 7.58 -9.22 -19.88
C PRO A 469 7.15 -9.12 -21.35
N ARG A 470 6.35 -8.10 -21.71
CA ARG A 470 5.94 -7.85 -23.11
C ARG A 470 7.03 -7.23 -23.99
N SER A 471 8.15 -6.80 -23.40
CA SER A 471 9.27 -6.29 -24.16
C SER A 471 10.00 -7.40 -24.92
N ASN A 472 10.58 -7.03 -26.07
CA ASN A 472 11.52 -7.87 -26.79
C ASN A 472 12.87 -8.06 -26.06
N ALA A 473 13.19 -7.30 -24.99
CA ALA A 473 14.41 -7.44 -24.20
C ALA A 473 14.34 -8.55 -23.11
N THR A 474 15.46 -9.21 -22.81
CA THR A 474 15.61 -10.19 -21.68
C THR A 474 16.25 -9.55 -20.44
N LEU A 475 16.09 -10.19 -19.27
CA LEU A 475 16.86 -9.82 -18.07
C LEU A 475 18.35 -9.77 -18.38
N THR A 476 19.02 -8.75 -17.87
CA THR A 476 20.46 -8.57 -18.00
C THR A 476 21.05 -8.12 -16.66
N SER A 477 22.12 -8.77 -16.21
CA SER A 477 22.90 -8.35 -15.04
C SER A 477 24.37 -8.24 -15.42
N ALA A 478 24.98 -7.11 -15.10
CA ALA A 478 26.37 -6.79 -15.43
C ALA A 478 27.13 -6.32 -14.19
N GLY A 479 28.42 -6.66 -14.11
CA GLY A 479 29.29 -6.34 -12.99
C GLY A 479 30.46 -5.44 -13.39
N VAL A 480 30.85 -4.54 -12.49
CA VAL A 480 32.09 -3.76 -12.56
C VAL A 480 32.91 -4.09 -11.31
N GLU A 481 34.08 -4.68 -11.51
CA GLU A 481 35.04 -5.03 -10.44
C GLU A 481 35.99 -3.85 -10.15
N ASP A 482 36.55 -3.80 -8.94
CA ASP A 482 37.48 -2.76 -8.46
C ASP A 482 36.99 -1.29 -8.61
N LEU A 483 35.68 -1.07 -8.62
CA LEU A 483 35.11 0.27 -8.78
C LEU A 483 35.43 1.15 -7.56
N LYS A 484 35.91 2.37 -7.82
CA LYS A 484 36.13 3.40 -6.81
C LYS A 484 35.05 4.47 -6.92
N VAL A 485 34.38 4.77 -5.81
CA VAL A 485 33.31 5.77 -5.74
C VAL A 485 33.93 7.18 -5.68
N SER A 486 34.06 7.80 -6.85
CA SER A 486 34.50 9.20 -7.05
C SER A 486 33.32 10.19 -7.07
N ASP A 487 33.58 11.48 -7.23
CA ASP A 487 32.52 12.49 -7.42
C ASP A 487 31.72 12.29 -8.71
N GLU A 488 32.35 11.79 -9.78
CA GLU A 488 31.67 11.28 -10.97
C GLU A 488 32.19 9.87 -11.29
N PHE A 489 31.28 8.93 -11.56
CA PHE A 489 31.56 7.59 -12.10
C PHE A 489 30.29 6.99 -12.76
N GLY A 490 30.41 5.83 -13.40
CA GLY A 490 29.27 5.16 -14.01
C GLY A 490 29.63 3.94 -14.85
N THR A 491 28.63 3.38 -15.53
CA THR A 491 28.77 2.29 -16.50
C THR A 491 27.66 2.37 -17.57
N GLU A 492 27.75 1.53 -18.59
CA GLU A 492 26.67 1.30 -19.56
C GLU A 492 26.43 -0.21 -19.68
N VAL A 493 25.16 -0.62 -19.68
CA VAL A 493 24.72 -2.02 -19.71
C VAL A 493 23.69 -2.19 -20.82
N SER A 494 23.98 -3.03 -21.80
CA SER A 494 23.08 -3.30 -22.91
C SER A 494 22.25 -4.55 -22.66
N LEU A 495 20.92 -4.41 -22.61
CA LEU A 495 20.03 -5.56 -22.55
C LEU A 495 20.15 -6.39 -23.85
N LYS A 496 20.15 -7.72 -23.71
CA LYS A 496 20.02 -8.62 -24.86
C LYS A 496 18.58 -8.54 -25.42
N LEU A 497 18.47 -8.24 -26.71
CA LEU A 497 17.20 -8.20 -27.44
C LEU A 497 16.90 -9.56 -28.08
N ARG A 498 15.66 -10.06 -27.95
CA ARG A 498 15.17 -11.26 -28.64
C ARG A 498 14.88 -10.91 -30.10
N GLY A 499 15.23 -11.79 -31.03
CA GLY A 499 15.00 -11.60 -32.47
C GLY A 499 16.01 -10.69 -33.19
N ALA A 500 16.90 -10.01 -32.47
CA ALA A 500 18.04 -9.34 -33.09
C ALA A 500 18.97 -10.36 -33.76
N PRO A 501 19.48 -10.11 -34.99
CA PRO A 501 20.50 -10.97 -35.58
C PRO A 501 21.77 -10.95 -34.73
N GLU A 502 22.39 -12.11 -34.53
CA GLU A 502 23.62 -12.22 -33.76
C GLU A 502 24.72 -11.33 -34.39
N PRO A 503 25.41 -10.48 -33.61
CA PRO A 503 26.40 -9.57 -34.16
C PRO A 503 27.63 -10.35 -34.64
N SER A 504 27.72 -10.55 -35.96
CA SER A 504 28.89 -11.13 -36.62
C SER A 504 30.18 -10.48 -36.09
N PRO A 505 31.18 -11.26 -35.64
CA PRO A 505 32.35 -10.71 -34.98
C PRO A 505 33.11 -9.76 -35.91
N SER A 506 33.23 -8.50 -35.47
CA SER A 506 33.84 -7.44 -36.27
C SER A 506 35.31 -7.73 -36.54
N SER A 507 35.65 -7.96 -37.81
CA SER A 507 37.03 -8.12 -38.26
C SER A 507 37.69 -6.74 -38.42
N SER A 508 38.83 -6.56 -37.75
CA SER A 508 39.66 -5.35 -37.86
C SER A 508 40.20 -5.19 -39.30
N PRO A 509 40.25 -3.97 -39.87
CA PRO A 509 40.65 -3.77 -41.26
C PRO A 509 42.16 -3.94 -41.47
N GLN A 510 42.54 -4.73 -42.49
CA GLN A 510 43.89 -4.84 -43.02
C GLN A 510 43.86 -4.49 -44.53
N PRO A 511 44.85 -3.76 -45.10
CA PRO A 511 44.61 -2.93 -46.27
C PRO A 511 44.65 -3.63 -47.65
N THR A 512 44.12 -2.88 -48.62
CA THR A 512 43.87 -3.19 -50.03
C THR A 512 45.07 -3.76 -50.82
N ALA A 513 44.78 -4.75 -51.67
CA ALA A 513 45.59 -5.13 -52.83
C ALA A 513 44.85 -4.81 -54.14
N ALA A 514 45.58 -4.66 -55.26
CA ALA A 514 45.08 -4.10 -56.52
C ALA A 514 44.24 -5.09 -57.39
N PRO A 515 43.40 -4.59 -58.33
CA PRO A 515 42.44 -5.39 -59.08
C PRO A 515 42.90 -5.79 -60.50
N ASP A 516 42.45 -6.96 -60.99
CA ASP A 516 42.08 -7.26 -62.39
C ASP A 516 41.53 -8.72 -62.51
N PRO A 517 40.94 -9.17 -63.63
CA PRO A 517 39.90 -8.58 -64.47
C PRO A 517 38.60 -9.43 -64.47
N ALA A 518 37.55 -8.97 -65.15
CA ALA A 518 36.26 -9.69 -65.25
C ALA A 518 36.20 -10.77 -66.36
N PRO A 519 35.28 -11.74 -66.25
CA PRO A 519 34.53 -12.19 -67.43
C PRO A 519 32.99 -12.32 -67.25
N THR A 520 32.31 -11.91 -68.32
CA THR A 520 30.94 -12.12 -68.85
C THR A 520 29.97 -13.13 -68.17
N ALA A 521 28.66 -12.79 -68.22
CA ALA A 521 27.54 -13.52 -67.60
C ALA A 521 26.70 -14.41 -68.54
N THR A 522 25.92 -15.34 -67.94
CA THR A 522 24.85 -16.15 -68.56
C THR A 522 23.71 -16.39 -67.52
N PRO A 523 22.40 -16.49 -67.85
CA PRO A 523 21.32 -16.23 -66.87
C PRO A 523 20.31 -17.37 -66.54
N THR A 524 19.51 -17.14 -65.48
CA THR A 524 18.20 -17.79 -65.12
C THR A 524 18.25 -19.28 -64.68
N PRO A 525 17.21 -19.87 -64.00
CA PRO A 525 15.77 -19.53 -63.97
C PRO A 525 15.13 -19.26 -62.58
N SER A 526 13.80 -19.07 -62.59
CA SER A 526 12.93 -18.76 -61.43
C SER A 526 11.83 -19.83 -61.24
N PRO A 527 11.39 -20.16 -60.00
CA PRO A 527 10.22 -20.99 -59.71
C PRO A 527 8.96 -20.20 -59.27
N SER A 528 7.78 -20.76 -59.54
CA SER A 528 6.44 -20.20 -59.25
C SER A 528 5.94 -20.39 -57.80
N PRO A 529 4.88 -19.65 -57.37
CA PRO A 529 4.25 -19.79 -56.06
C PRO A 529 3.37 -21.06 -55.92
N SER A 530 3.00 -21.40 -54.68
CA SER A 530 2.06 -22.49 -54.33
C SER A 530 1.02 -22.03 -53.30
N SER A 531 -0.06 -22.82 -53.12
CA SER A 531 -1.38 -22.38 -52.63
C SER A 531 -1.67 -22.62 -51.14
N SER A 532 -2.54 -21.78 -50.57
CA SER A 532 -3.14 -21.97 -49.23
C SER A 532 -4.19 -23.10 -49.20
N PRO A 533 -4.29 -23.87 -48.09
CA PRO A 533 -5.46 -24.71 -47.79
C PRO A 533 -6.60 -23.90 -47.13
N GLN A 534 -7.76 -24.54 -46.99
CA GLN A 534 -9.04 -24.01 -46.51
C GLN A 534 -9.39 -24.51 -45.09
N PRO A 535 -10.15 -23.77 -44.25
CA PRO A 535 -10.57 -24.23 -42.92
C PRO A 535 -11.60 -25.36 -42.93
N THR A 536 -11.57 -26.20 -41.90
CA THR A 536 -12.58 -27.23 -41.57
C THR A 536 -13.25 -26.89 -40.24
N ALA A 537 -14.55 -27.17 -40.11
CA ALA A 537 -15.32 -26.85 -38.89
C ALA A 537 -14.97 -27.78 -37.70
N ALA A 538 -15.12 -27.25 -36.48
CA ALA A 538 -14.96 -27.99 -35.23
C ALA A 538 -16.32 -28.49 -34.67
N PRO A 539 -16.35 -29.60 -33.92
CA PRO A 539 -17.56 -30.12 -33.26
C PRO A 539 -17.81 -29.49 -31.88
N ASP A 540 -19.07 -29.51 -31.41
CA ASP A 540 -19.49 -29.01 -30.10
C ASP A 540 -18.92 -29.81 -28.90
N PRO A 541 -18.59 -29.14 -27.78
CA PRO A 541 -18.25 -29.79 -26.51
C PRO A 541 -19.49 -30.18 -25.69
N ALA A 542 -19.41 -31.31 -25.00
CA ALA A 542 -20.44 -31.78 -24.05
C ALA A 542 -20.38 -31.01 -22.70
N PRO A 543 -21.48 -30.93 -21.93
CA PRO A 543 -21.51 -30.16 -20.69
C PRO A 543 -20.63 -30.77 -19.58
N THR A 544 -19.81 -29.92 -18.96
CA THR A 544 -18.97 -30.27 -17.79
C THR A 544 -19.74 -30.12 -16.49
N ALA A 545 -19.49 -31.00 -15.52
CA ALA A 545 -20.14 -30.99 -14.21
C ALA A 545 -19.69 -29.82 -13.32
N THR A 546 -20.58 -29.38 -12.41
CA THR A 546 -20.36 -28.27 -11.48
C THR A 546 -19.21 -28.58 -10.49
N PRO A 547 -18.23 -27.68 -10.28
CA PRO A 547 -17.16 -27.91 -9.32
C PRO A 547 -17.63 -27.79 -7.87
N THR A 548 -17.10 -28.67 -7.00
CA THR A 548 -17.29 -28.61 -5.54
C THR A 548 -16.56 -27.39 -4.95
N ALA A 549 -17.16 -26.75 -3.94
CA ALA A 549 -16.54 -25.62 -3.25
C ALA A 549 -15.20 -26.01 -2.57
N PRO A 550 -14.21 -25.10 -2.51
CA PRO A 550 -12.96 -25.33 -1.76
C PRO A 550 -13.19 -25.54 -0.26
N PRO A 551 -12.32 -26.30 0.44
CA PRO A 551 -12.33 -26.36 1.89
C PRO A 551 -11.97 -25.00 2.51
N ALA A 552 -12.54 -24.71 3.68
CA ALA A 552 -12.22 -23.50 4.44
C ALA A 552 -10.76 -23.50 4.93
N PRO A 553 -10.13 -22.32 5.14
CA PRO A 553 -8.79 -22.23 5.70
C PRO A 553 -8.67 -22.93 7.07
N ALA A 554 -7.52 -23.55 7.32
CA ALA A 554 -7.19 -24.06 8.65
C ALA A 554 -6.91 -22.88 9.61
N PRO A 555 -7.23 -23.01 10.92
CA PRO A 555 -6.81 -22.03 11.91
C PRO A 555 -5.27 -21.99 12.05
N ASP A 556 -4.75 -20.85 12.50
CA ASP A 556 -3.31 -20.68 12.75
C ASP A 556 -2.77 -21.69 13.78
N PRO A 557 -1.51 -22.15 13.68
CA PRO A 557 -0.91 -23.10 14.61
C PRO A 557 -0.86 -22.59 16.06
N GLY A 558 -0.95 -23.51 17.01
CA GLY A 558 -0.97 -23.18 18.43
C GLY A 558 0.43 -22.82 18.98
N PRO A 559 0.53 -22.29 20.21
CA PRO A 559 1.82 -22.02 20.86
C PRO A 559 2.74 -23.26 21.03
N SER A 560 2.22 -24.47 20.82
CA SER A 560 2.98 -25.73 20.79
C SER A 560 3.83 -25.92 19.52
N ASP A 561 3.49 -25.22 18.44
CA ASP A 561 3.93 -25.59 17.08
C ASP A 561 5.06 -24.67 16.56
N LEU A 562 5.58 -23.81 17.43
CA LEU A 562 6.65 -22.85 17.13
C LEU A 562 7.97 -23.55 16.83
N LEU A 563 8.60 -23.22 15.70
CA LEU A 563 9.95 -23.67 15.40
C LEU A 563 10.95 -23.06 16.39
N THR A 564 11.79 -23.91 16.99
CA THR A 564 12.81 -23.52 17.98
C THR A 564 14.25 -23.67 17.47
N VAL A 565 14.43 -24.15 16.23
CA VAL A 565 15.74 -24.29 15.59
C VAL A 565 16.35 -22.90 15.37
N PRO A 566 17.56 -22.61 15.88
CA PRO A 566 18.19 -21.30 15.74
C PRO A 566 18.40 -20.87 14.29
N VAL A 567 18.06 -19.62 13.97
CA VAL A 567 18.23 -19.01 12.64
C VAL A 567 18.71 -17.57 12.73
N THR A 568 19.47 -17.14 11.72
CA THR A 568 19.87 -15.75 11.52
C THR A 568 19.15 -15.18 10.31
N LEU A 569 18.40 -14.09 10.51
CA LEU A 569 17.59 -13.45 9.49
C LEU A 569 18.16 -12.06 9.18
N SER A 570 18.67 -11.86 7.95
CA SER A 570 19.39 -10.65 7.54
C SER A 570 18.65 -9.74 6.56
N ARG A 571 17.56 -10.22 5.95
CA ARG A 571 16.70 -9.45 5.04
C ARG A 571 15.26 -9.99 4.99
N GLY A 572 14.33 -9.17 4.49
CA GLY A 572 12.95 -9.58 4.25
C GLY A 572 12.00 -9.36 5.45
N HIS A 573 10.71 -9.64 5.21
CA HIS A 573 9.61 -9.39 6.14
C HIS A 573 9.56 -10.39 7.31
N LEU A 574 9.25 -9.91 8.52
CA LEU A 574 8.82 -10.74 9.64
C LEU A 574 8.00 -9.94 10.66
N ASP A 575 7.06 -10.58 11.36
CA ASP A 575 6.28 -9.93 12.43
C ASP A 575 6.63 -10.49 13.81
N LEU A 576 6.77 -9.60 14.80
CA LEU A 576 6.72 -9.93 16.22
C LEU A 576 5.24 -10.02 16.61
N ARG A 577 4.67 -11.21 16.46
CA ARG A 577 3.22 -11.45 16.46
C ARG A 577 2.72 -12.02 17.79
N VAL A 578 1.63 -11.44 18.30
CA VAL A 578 0.82 -12.07 19.35
C VAL A 578 0.03 -13.19 18.70
N THR A 579 0.14 -14.42 19.21
CA THR A 579 -0.63 -15.57 18.72
C THR A 579 -1.78 -15.88 19.68
N GLN A 580 -2.88 -16.41 19.14
CA GLN A 580 -4.01 -16.95 19.92
C GLN A 580 -4.29 -18.39 19.47
N GLY A 581 -4.47 -19.27 20.45
CA GLY A 581 -4.91 -20.65 20.25
C GLY A 581 -5.90 -21.06 21.34
N ALA A 582 -6.01 -22.37 21.59
CA ALA A 582 -6.74 -22.91 22.74
C ALA A 582 -5.78 -23.45 23.81
N ASP A 583 -6.21 -23.47 25.07
CA ASP A 583 -5.61 -24.28 26.12
C ASP A 583 -6.17 -25.72 26.09
N GLY A 584 -5.65 -26.60 26.96
CA GLY A 584 -6.14 -27.98 27.08
C GLY A 584 -7.60 -28.12 27.55
N ASN A 585 -8.29 -27.01 27.85
CA ASN A 585 -9.68 -26.94 28.27
C ASN A 585 -10.56 -26.20 27.23
N GLY A 586 -10.03 -25.84 26.06
CA GLY A 586 -10.75 -25.11 25.01
C GLY A 586 -10.91 -23.59 25.23
N ARG A 587 -10.18 -22.99 26.18
CA ARG A 587 -10.19 -21.55 26.45
C ARG A 587 -9.11 -20.83 25.61
N PRO A 588 -9.27 -19.55 25.26
CA PRO A 588 -8.22 -18.79 24.57
C PRO A 588 -6.88 -18.82 25.31
N SER A 589 -5.85 -19.33 24.65
CA SER A 589 -4.45 -19.27 25.07
C SER A 589 -3.70 -18.28 24.18
N TYR A 590 -2.68 -17.61 24.72
CA TYR A 590 -1.95 -16.55 24.01
C TYR A 590 -0.44 -16.80 24.06
N GLY A 591 0.28 -16.32 23.04
CA GLY A 591 1.73 -16.45 22.93
C GLY A 591 2.38 -15.27 22.21
N MET A 592 3.72 -15.25 22.21
CA MET A 592 4.52 -14.43 21.29
C MET A 592 5.28 -15.36 20.34
N ALA A 593 5.26 -15.03 19.06
CA ALA A 593 6.01 -15.71 18.01
C ALA A 593 6.68 -14.70 17.06
N VAL A 594 7.70 -15.16 16.35
CA VAL A 594 8.18 -14.51 15.13
C VAL A 594 7.48 -15.18 13.94
N LYS A 595 6.68 -14.44 13.19
CA LYS A 595 6.18 -14.85 11.87
C LYS A 595 7.29 -14.57 10.86
N ASP A 596 8.07 -15.60 10.53
CA ASP A 596 9.18 -15.52 9.58
C ASP A 596 8.65 -15.68 8.15
N ASP A 597 8.51 -14.55 7.45
CA ASP A 597 8.20 -14.48 6.02
C ASP A 597 9.46 -14.21 5.18
N THR A 598 10.66 -14.23 5.76
CA THR A 598 11.91 -13.80 5.09
C THR A 598 12.35 -14.72 3.96
N ARG A 599 11.85 -15.96 3.98
CA ARG A 599 12.23 -17.08 3.10
C ARG A 599 13.72 -17.44 3.12
N ILE A 600 14.49 -16.96 4.10
CA ILE A 600 15.91 -17.28 4.28
C ILE A 600 16.09 -18.70 4.82
N ALA A 601 15.33 -19.04 5.86
CA ALA A 601 15.49 -20.28 6.63
C ALA A 601 14.26 -21.21 6.61
N ALA A 602 13.30 -20.92 5.73
CA ALA A 602 12.14 -21.74 5.39
C ALA A 602 11.68 -21.39 3.96
N ARG A 603 11.03 -22.31 3.24
CA ARG A 603 10.49 -22.01 1.89
C ARG A 603 9.11 -21.36 1.93
N SER A 604 8.38 -21.53 3.02
CA SER A 604 7.11 -20.89 3.32
C SER A 604 7.26 -19.96 4.52
N SER A 605 6.25 -19.14 4.76
CA SER A 605 6.00 -18.50 6.05
C SER A 605 5.95 -19.54 7.18
N VAL A 606 6.56 -19.24 8.34
CA VAL A 606 6.58 -20.13 9.52
C VAL A 606 6.54 -19.33 10.83
N LEU A 607 5.96 -19.90 11.88
CA LEU A 607 6.04 -19.34 13.24
C LEU A 607 7.26 -19.90 13.99
N ARG A 608 8.05 -19.02 14.61
CA ARG A 608 9.24 -19.36 15.42
C ARG A 608 9.14 -18.80 16.84
N SER A 609 9.86 -19.37 17.80
CA SER A 609 10.04 -18.74 19.12
C SER A 609 11.04 -17.58 19.02
N LEU A 610 10.81 -16.48 19.76
CA LEU A 610 11.70 -15.30 19.72
C LEU A 610 13.16 -15.65 20.06
N PRO A 611 13.47 -16.49 21.07
CA PRO A 611 14.85 -16.86 21.40
C PRO A 611 15.56 -17.74 20.36
N SER A 612 14.85 -18.25 19.35
CA SER A 612 15.47 -18.97 18.22
C SER A 612 15.87 -18.06 17.06
N VAL A 613 15.50 -16.77 17.09
CA VAL A 613 15.74 -15.83 16.00
C VAL A 613 16.81 -14.81 16.39
N THR A 614 17.83 -14.69 15.54
CA THR A 614 18.77 -13.56 15.55
C THR A 614 18.53 -12.68 14.33
N LEU A 615 18.23 -11.40 14.54
CA LEU A 615 18.15 -10.43 13.44
C LEU A 615 19.55 -9.85 13.18
N ALA A 616 20.03 -9.98 11.94
CA ALA A 616 21.33 -9.45 11.52
C ALA A 616 21.16 -8.11 10.81
N VAL A 617 21.70 -7.05 11.42
CA VAL A 617 21.64 -5.67 10.94
C VAL A 617 23.01 -5.31 10.35
N HIS A 618 23.10 -5.38 9.03
CA HIS A 618 24.33 -5.14 8.28
C HIS A 618 24.59 -3.64 8.03
N ARG A 619 25.76 -3.33 7.45
CA ARG A 619 26.22 -1.95 7.19
C ARG A 619 25.30 -1.11 6.31
N ASN A 620 24.47 -1.73 5.48
CA ASN A 620 23.48 -1.06 4.63
C ASN A 620 22.31 -0.43 5.40
N ALA A 621 22.13 -0.79 6.69
CA ALA A 621 21.23 -0.10 7.61
C ALA A 621 21.83 1.20 8.17
N TYR A 622 23.10 1.54 7.93
CA TYR A 622 23.71 2.76 8.47
C TYR A 622 23.12 4.01 7.80
N TYR A 623 22.43 4.82 8.59
CA TYR A 623 21.67 6.00 8.16
C TYR A 623 22.14 7.26 8.92
N VAL A 624 22.48 8.32 8.19
CA VAL A 624 22.87 9.61 8.77
C VAL A 624 21.67 10.55 8.81
N ARG A 625 21.26 11.03 9.99
CA ARG A 625 20.08 11.90 10.13
C ARG A 625 20.26 13.20 9.33
N PRO A 626 19.45 13.46 8.29
CA PRO A 626 19.58 14.63 7.43
C PRO A 626 18.99 15.88 8.08
N ARG A 627 19.19 17.05 7.44
CA ARG A 627 18.61 18.33 7.91
C ARG A 627 17.10 18.44 7.69
N SER A 628 16.55 17.67 6.76
CA SER A 628 15.10 17.52 6.54
C SER A 628 14.41 17.03 7.82
N LEU A 629 14.94 15.98 8.45
CA LEU A 629 14.43 15.41 9.71
C LEU A 629 14.96 16.15 10.96
N SER A 630 15.08 17.48 10.92
CA SER A 630 15.60 18.28 12.03
C SER A 630 14.60 18.59 13.15
N ASP A 631 13.33 18.19 13.02
CA ASP A 631 12.35 18.29 14.10
C ASP A 631 12.74 17.40 15.31
N PRO A 632 12.63 17.89 16.56
CA PRO A 632 13.05 17.14 17.76
C PRO A 632 12.34 15.79 17.97
N GLY A 633 11.16 15.56 17.39
CA GLY A 633 10.51 14.24 17.45
C GLY A 633 11.36 13.13 16.81
N TYR A 634 12.23 13.47 15.85
CA TYR A 634 13.18 12.55 15.24
C TYR A 634 14.48 12.35 16.04
N ASP A 635 14.60 12.83 17.28
CA ASP A 635 15.79 12.66 18.15
C ASP A 635 16.07 11.19 18.56
N VAL A 636 15.15 10.26 18.25
CA VAL A 636 15.41 8.81 18.23
C VAL A 636 16.48 8.41 17.22
N LEU A 637 16.63 9.11 16.09
CA LEU A 637 17.65 8.85 15.07
C LEU A 637 19.07 9.29 15.47
N GLY A 638 19.23 9.97 16.61
CA GLY A 638 20.47 10.65 17.00
C GLY A 638 20.49 12.11 16.54
N ALA A 639 21.58 12.85 16.74
CA ALA A 639 21.68 14.25 16.33
C ALA A 639 21.80 14.39 14.79
N VAL A 640 21.33 15.51 14.23
CA VAL A 640 21.46 15.81 12.79
C VAL A 640 22.93 15.78 12.35
N GLY A 641 23.23 15.03 11.29
CA GLY A 641 24.59 14.78 10.80
C GLY A 641 25.35 13.67 11.56
N THR A 642 24.74 13.02 12.55
CA THR A 642 25.23 11.76 13.15
C THR A 642 24.50 10.56 12.56
N GLY A 643 25.11 9.37 12.65
CA GLY A 643 24.59 8.16 12.06
C GLY A 643 24.25 7.07 13.08
N SER A 644 23.13 6.41 12.83
CA SER A 644 22.58 5.25 13.57
C SER A 644 22.34 4.10 12.58
N TYR A 645 22.01 2.92 13.07
CA TYR A 645 21.58 1.80 12.22
C TYR A 645 20.05 1.73 12.24
N VAL A 646 19.43 1.90 11.08
CA VAL A 646 17.98 2.03 10.91
C VAL A 646 17.46 0.90 10.03
N LEU A 647 16.48 0.14 10.54
CA LEU A 647 15.65 -0.74 9.71
C LEU A 647 14.44 0.12 9.28
N PRO A 648 14.30 0.49 8.00
CA PRO A 648 13.34 1.49 7.58
C PRO A 648 11.89 1.00 7.68
N GLN A 649 10.96 1.92 7.94
CA GLN A 649 9.52 1.63 7.91
C GLN A 649 9.05 1.14 6.53
N THR A 650 9.59 1.71 5.45
CA THR A 650 9.40 1.24 4.08
C THR A 650 10.34 0.07 3.81
N GLN A 651 9.82 -1.06 3.32
CA GLN A 651 10.65 -2.26 3.09
C GLN A 651 11.83 -2.00 2.15
N ASN A 652 13.04 -2.23 2.65
CA ASN A 652 14.25 -2.38 1.81
C ASN A 652 14.56 -3.88 1.66
N SER A 653 14.65 -4.39 0.42
CA SER A 653 14.84 -5.82 0.14
C SER A 653 16.19 -6.39 0.59
N ASP A 654 17.18 -5.55 0.89
CA ASP A 654 18.51 -5.95 1.38
C ASP A 654 18.66 -5.86 2.90
N ILE A 655 17.60 -5.45 3.62
CA ILE A 655 17.60 -5.21 5.07
C ILE A 655 16.47 -6.03 5.71
N VAL A 656 16.66 -6.48 6.96
CA VAL A 656 15.62 -7.20 7.71
C VAL A 656 14.53 -6.24 8.17
N TRP A 657 13.26 -6.60 7.96
CA TRP A 657 12.11 -5.71 8.12
C TRP A 657 11.12 -6.27 9.18
N PRO A 658 11.40 -6.03 10.49
CA PRO A 658 10.62 -6.54 11.61
C PRO A 658 9.46 -5.61 12.03
N GLY A 659 8.23 -6.08 11.85
CA GLY A 659 7.00 -5.41 12.30
C GLY A 659 6.44 -5.98 13.60
N PHE A 660 5.22 -5.55 13.93
CA PHE A 660 4.40 -6.09 15.02
C PHE A 660 3.02 -6.46 14.49
N SER A 661 2.44 -7.58 14.96
CA SER A 661 1.09 -8.00 14.54
C SER A 661 0.24 -8.58 15.68
N THR A 662 -1.05 -8.26 15.65
CA THR A 662 -2.15 -8.85 16.42
C THR A 662 -3.24 -9.41 15.49
N GLU A 663 -2.91 -9.64 14.22
CA GLU A 663 -3.81 -10.32 13.29
C GLU A 663 -4.14 -11.73 13.81
N GLY A 664 -5.40 -12.15 13.65
CA GLY A 664 -5.90 -13.42 14.18
C GLY A 664 -6.22 -13.42 15.69
N ILE A 665 -6.02 -12.30 16.40
CA ILE A 665 -6.49 -12.14 17.78
C ILE A 665 -7.97 -11.78 17.80
N ASP A 666 -8.76 -12.49 18.62
CA ASP A 666 -10.15 -12.11 18.92
C ASP A 666 -10.20 -11.08 20.05
N TYR A 667 -10.57 -9.85 19.68
CA TYR A 667 -10.71 -8.73 20.62
C TYR A 667 -12.03 -8.76 21.41
N ALA A 668 -13.02 -9.60 21.07
CA ALA A 668 -14.26 -9.70 21.82
C ALA A 668 -14.04 -10.19 23.27
N GLY A 669 -12.97 -10.98 23.50
CA GLY A 669 -12.51 -11.38 24.84
C GLY A 669 -11.53 -10.43 25.51
N LEU A 670 -11.21 -9.29 24.89
CA LEU A 670 -10.13 -8.36 25.27
C LEU A 670 -10.63 -6.90 25.28
N PRO A 671 -11.57 -6.52 26.17
CA PRO A 671 -12.18 -5.19 26.18
C PRO A 671 -11.19 -4.06 26.48
N ASP A 672 -10.11 -4.35 27.21
CA ASP A 672 -9.00 -3.42 27.49
C ASP A 672 -7.95 -3.40 26.36
N GLY A 673 -8.22 -4.01 25.20
CA GLY A 673 -7.29 -4.13 24.09
C GLY A 673 -6.12 -5.09 24.34
N VAL A 674 -5.05 -4.94 23.57
CA VAL A 674 -3.76 -5.63 23.72
C VAL A 674 -2.63 -4.62 23.70
N ASP A 675 -1.81 -4.64 24.74
CA ASP A 675 -0.53 -3.95 24.82
C ASP A 675 0.60 -4.91 24.43
N ILE A 676 1.29 -4.66 23.32
CA ILE A 676 2.58 -5.32 23.03
C ILE A 676 3.67 -4.55 23.76
N GLY A 677 4.18 -5.12 24.86
CA GLY A 677 5.24 -4.53 25.67
C GLY A 677 6.62 -4.79 25.08
N VAL A 678 7.43 -3.74 24.91
CA VAL A 678 8.77 -3.77 24.29
C VAL A 678 9.80 -3.15 25.23
N ARG A 679 10.89 -3.86 25.52
CA ARG A 679 11.95 -3.38 26.43
C ARG A 679 13.33 -3.89 26.05
N LEU A 680 14.33 -3.01 26.03
CA LEU A 680 15.73 -3.42 25.95
C LEU A 680 16.15 -4.10 27.27
N LEU A 681 16.74 -5.29 27.19
CA LEU A 681 17.32 -6.01 28.34
C LEU A 681 18.76 -5.56 28.57
N ASP A 682 19.57 -5.68 27.52
CA ASP A 682 20.98 -5.32 27.47
C ASP A 682 21.40 -5.00 26.03
N GLY A 683 22.53 -4.31 25.90
CA GLY A 683 23.09 -3.87 24.63
C GLY A 683 24.49 -3.26 24.81
N PRO A 684 25.08 -2.66 23.77
CA PRO A 684 26.38 -2.00 23.85
C PRO A 684 26.37 -0.85 24.88
N ALA A 685 27.49 -0.62 25.56
CA ALA A 685 27.56 0.35 26.66
C ALA A 685 27.22 1.78 26.21
N GLY A 686 26.15 2.35 26.78
CA GLY A 686 25.63 3.68 26.43
C GLY A 686 24.80 3.73 25.15
N ALA A 687 24.56 2.58 24.49
CA ALA A 687 23.67 2.50 23.35
C ALA A 687 22.21 2.31 23.78
N TYR A 688 21.32 2.83 22.95
CA TYR A 688 19.88 2.68 23.02
C TYR A 688 19.32 2.08 21.72
N ALA A 689 18.14 1.46 21.84
CA ALA A 689 17.27 1.07 20.73
C ALA A 689 15.91 1.79 20.81
N ALA A 690 15.25 2.01 19.68
CA ALA A 690 13.94 2.66 19.56
C ALA A 690 13.13 2.10 18.36
N PHE A 691 11.82 2.34 18.35
CA PHE A 691 10.90 2.04 17.23
C PHE A 691 9.84 3.15 17.08
N PHE A 692 9.71 3.69 15.87
CA PHE A 692 8.81 4.82 15.57
C PHE A 692 8.23 4.74 14.14
N GLN A 693 7.02 5.26 13.93
CA GLN A 693 6.50 5.53 12.58
C GLN A 693 6.75 7.00 12.19
N SER A 694 7.17 7.22 10.94
CA SER A 694 7.35 8.56 10.36
C SER A 694 6.02 9.31 10.29
N GLY A 695 6.06 10.62 10.54
CA GLY A 695 4.88 11.48 10.45
C GLY A 695 4.52 11.80 9.00
N SER A 696 3.21 11.84 8.71
CA SER A 696 2.65 12.05 7.37
C SER A 696 3.22 13.29 6.67
N LEU A 697 3.78 13.10 5.47
CA LEU A 697 4.31 14.15 4.59
C LEU A 697 5.40 15.03 5.21
N GLY A 698 6.13 14.51 6.20
CA GLY A 698 7.17 15.23 6.95
C GLY A 698 6.70 15.81 8.28
N GLY A 699 5.53 15.39 8.78
CA GLY A 699 5.09 15.67 10.14
C GLY A 699 5.96 15.02 11.23
N ALA A 700 5.66 15.33 12.48
CA ALA A 700 6.34 14.73 13.64
C ALA A 700 6.06 13.20 13.74
N PRO A 701 7.03 12.38 14.15
CA PRO A 701 6.92 10.93 14.18
C PRO A 701 6.20 10.41 15.43
N THR A 702 5.50 9.28 15.29
CA THR A 702 4.92 8.54 16.42
C THR A 702 5.96 7.56 16.96
N VAL A 703 6.67 7.95 18.03
CA VAL A 703 7.54 7.05 18.80
C VAL A 703 6.68 6.15 19.69
N TYR A 704 6.79 4.83 19.52
CA TYR A 704 6.11 3.82 20.35
C TYR A 704 7.06 3.22 21.39
N PHE A 705 8.32 2.99 21.01
CA PHE A 705 9.36 2.47 21.88
C PHE A 705 10.61 3.33 21.82
N ASP A 706 11.16 3.69 22.99
CA ASP A 706 12.51 4.22 23.15
C ASP A 706 13.06 3.71 24.48
N SER A 707 14.12 2.92 24.44
CA SER A 707 14.76 2.38 25.65
C SER A 707 15.30 3.43 26.63
N ARG A 708 15.32 4.72 26.25
CA ARG A 708 15.66 5.87 27.11
C ARG A 708 14.45 6.46 27.84
N ASP A 709 13.23 6.21 27.37
CA ASP A 709 11.98 6.77 27.91
C ASP A 709 11.04 5.64 28.36
N PRO A 710 10.86 5.40 29.68
CA PRO A 710 10.00 4.33 30.17
C PRO A 710 8.49 4.56 29.89
N SER A 711 8.07 5.73 29.41
CA SER A 711 6.71 5.94 28.89
C SER A 711 6.52 5.38 27.47
N LYS A 712 7.63 5.08 26.78
CA LYS A 712 7.69 4.51 25.43
C LYS A 712 8.13 3.05 25.50
N SER A 713 7.24 2.20 25.99
CA SER A 713 7.50 0.76 26.19
C SER A 713 6.32 -0.16 25.83
N ALA A 714 5.26 0.36 25.19
CA ALA A 714 4.08 -0.42 24.83
C ALA A 714 3.42 0.10 23.55
N ILE A 715 2.94 -0.84 22.73
CA ILE A 715 2.09 -0.59 21.55
C ILE A 715 0.67 -1.04 21.92
N HIS A 716 -0.22 -0.08 22.14
CA HIS A 716 -1.62 -0.36 22.48
C HIS A 716 -2.48 -0.55 21.22
N THR A 717 -3.32 -1.59 21.22
CA THR A 717 -4.19 -1.96 20.10
C THR A 717 -5.58 -2.35 20.62
N THR A 718 -6.64 -1.93 19.95
CA THR A 718 -8.05 -2.27 20.30
C THR A 718 -8.76 -3.08 19.21
N SER A 719 -8.02 -3.48 18.17
CA SER A 719 -8.49 -4.24 17.02
C SER A 719 -7.32 -5.00 16.39
N SER A 720 -7.63 -5.95 15.49
CA SER A 720 -6.63 -6.57 14.60
C SER A 720 -5.74 -5.50 13.96
N THR A 721 -4.45 -5.56 14.25
CA THR A 721 -3.46 -4.54 13.88
C THR A 721 -2.21 -5.23 13.35
N HIS A 722 -1.66 -4.74 12.25
CA HIS A 722 -0.34 -5.10 11.74
C HIS A 722 0.39 -3.76 11.54
N MET A 723 1.68 -3.70 11.88
CA MET A 723 2.39 -2.41 11.96
C MET A 723 3.89 -2.56 11.71
N HIS A 724 4.35 -1.94 10.62
CA HIS A 724 5.78 -1.68 10.36
C HIS A 724 6.16 -0.25 10.75
N GLY A 725 7.44 -0.05 11.05
CA GLY A 725 8.00 1.20 11.54
C GLY A 725 9.51 1.16 11.52
N ASN A 726 10.14 2.31 11.74
CA ASN A 726 11.58 2.46 11.75
C ASN A 726 12.14 1.95 13.08
N TRP A 727 12.90 0.85 13.06
CA TRP A 727 13.74 0.48 14.20
C TRP A 727 15.07 1.24 14.14
N VAL A 728 15.56 1.70 15.29
CA VAL A 728 16.84 2.39 15.41
C VAL A 728 17.73 1.68 16.44
N PHE A 729 18.98 1.41 16.07
CA PHE A 729 20.06 0.96 16.94
C PHE A 729 21.21 1.95 16.86
N SER A 730 21.55 2.57 17.98
CA SER A 730 22.49 3.71 18.01
C SER A 730 23.98 3.33 17.92
N ALA A 731 24.33 2.05 18.11
CA ALA A 731 25.71 1.57 18.04
C ALA A 731 25.82 0.12 17.50
N PRO A 732 27.00 -0.31 17.01
CA PRO A 732 27.28 -1.71 16.69
C PRO A 732 27.34 -2.61 17.94
N GLY A 733 27.02 -3.89 17.77
CA GLY A 733 27.07 -4.93 18.80
C GLY A 733 25.76 -5.70 18.93
N THR A 734 25.68 -6.56 19.95
CA THR A 734 24.48 -7.37 20.23
C THR A 734 23.54 -6.64 21.19
N TYR A 735 22.24 -6.71 20.92
CA TYR A 735 21.15 -6.23 21.75
C TYR A 735 20.19 -7.40 22.03
N HIS A 736 19.62 -7.46 23.23
CA HIS A 736 18.52 -8.37 23.55
C HIS A 736 17.26 -7.56 23.86
N ILE A 737 16.22 -7.72 23.05
CA ILE A 737 14.95 -7.01 23.20
C ILE A 737 13.92 -7.99 23.74
N ALA A 738 13.34 -7.71 24.90
CA ALA A 738 12.20 -8.45 25.43
C ALA A 738 10.91 -7.92 24.81
N VAL A 739 10.09 -8.84 24.29
CA VAL A 739 8.75 -8.54 23.77
C VAL A 739 7.72 -9.51 24.38
N GLY A 740 6.63 -8.97 24.90
CA GLY A 740 5.52 -9.71 25.50
C GLY A 740 4.17 -9.02 25.24
N ALA A 741 3.08 -9.62 25.72
CA ALA A 741 1.73 -9.07 25.52
C ALA A 741 0.91 -9.05 26.82
N SER A 742 0.11 -8.01 27.02
CA SER A 742 -0.85 -7.86 28.12
C SER A 742 -2.18 -7.25 27.65
N SER A 743 -3.20 -7.30 28.51
CA SER A 743 -4.53 -6.72 28.31
C SER A 743 -5.11 -6.37 29.67
N GLY A 744 -5.42 -5.09 29.94
CA GLY A 744 -5.94 -4.66 31.25
C GLY A 744 -5.03 -5.01 32.44
N GLY A 745 -3.71 -5.08 32.22
CA GLY A 745 -2.72 -5.57 33.20
C GLY A 745 -2.64 -7.09 33.38
N ARG A 746 -3.54 -7.87 32.78
CA ARG A 746 -3.38 -9.34 32.66
C ARG A 746 -2.30 -9.65 31.63
N VAL A 747 -1.29 -10.42 32.01
CA VAL A 747 -0.31 -10.97 31.06
C VAL A 747 -1.03 -11.96 30.12
N LEU A 748 -0.94 -11.72 28.81
CA LEU A 748 -1.37 -12.65 27.77
C LEU A 748 -0.20 -13.60 27.44
N ALA A 749 0.97 -13.02 27.16
CA ALA A 749 2.18 -13.75 26.83
C ALA A 749 3.38 -13.14 27.59
N ALA A 750 4.11 -13.99 28.32
CA ALA A 750 5.29 -13.55 29.08
C ALA A 750 6.40 -13.03 28.13
N PRO A 751 7.13 -11.96 28.51
CA PRO A 751 8.17 -11.39 27.64
C PRO A 751 9.28 -12.39 27.29
N GLN A 752 9.52 -12.59 25.99
CA GLN A 752 10.61 -13.40 25.46
C GLN A 752 11.68 -12.50 24.84
N ALA A 753 12.95 -12.90 24.94
CA ALA A 753 14.05 -12.18 24.33
C ALA A 753 14.21 -12.53 22.84
N LEU A 754 14.36 -11.50 22.02
CA LEU A 754 14.81 -11.54 20.63
C LEU A 754 16.25 -11.00 20.57
N THR A 755 17.13 -11.66 19.84
CA THR A 755 18.53 -11.23 19.67
C THR A 755 18.67 -10.38 18.40
N VAL A 756 19.36 -9.25 18.49
CA VAL A 756 19.71 -8.41 17.33
C VAL A 756 21.22 -8.16 17.34
N THR A 757 21.89 -8.41 16.23
CA THR A 757 23.33 -8.17 16.06
C THR A 757 23.56 -7.09 15.01
N VAL A 758 24.20 -5.99 15.40
CA VAL A 758 24.45 -4.81 14.54
C VAL A 758 25.92 -4.72 14.15
N GLU A 759 26.21 -4.76 12.85
CA GLU A 759 27.59 -4.76 12.33
C GLU A 759 28.19 -3.36 12.20
N GLY A 760 29.44 -3.20 12.63
CA GLY A 760 30.13 -1.91 12.57
C GLY A 760 30.56 -1.49 11.17
N ALA A 761 30.10 -0.32 10.72
CA ALA A 761 30.73 0.44 9.65
C ALA A 761 32.10 0.97 10.11
N ARG A 762 33.18 0.54 9.45
CA ARG A 762 34.56 0.86 9.86
C ARG A 762 34.96 2.28 9.42
N ARG A 763 34.88 3.25 10.33
CA ARG A 763 35.35 4.63 10.08
C ARG A 763 36.85 4.65 9.69
N PRO A 764 37.24 5.30 8.57
CA PRO A 764 38.63 5.65 8.33
C PRO A 764 39.17 6.60 9.41
N GLY A 765 40.47 6.50 9.72
CA GLY A 765 41.16 7.37 10.69
C GLY A 765 41.11 6.91 12.15
N GLY A 766 40.26 5.95 12.51
CA GLY A 766 40.20 5.37 13.85
C GLY A 766 41.25 4.28 14.09
N GLY A 767 42.49 4.66 14.40
CA GLY A 767 43.56 3.73 14.81
C GLY A 767 43.34 3.17 16.23
N GLY A 768 42.44 2.19 16.38
CA GLY A 768 42.13 1.53 17.65
C GLY A 768 42.20 0.01 17.53
N ALA A 769 42.66 -0.66 18.59
CA ALA A 769 42.93 -2.10 18.58
C ALA A 769 41.65 -2.95 18.53
N THR A 770 41.76 -4.14 17.95
CA THR A 770 40.80 -5.24 18.11
C THR A 770 40.64 -5.55 19.60
N PRO A 771 39.43 -5.54 20.18
CA PRO A 771 39.21 -6.08 21.52
C PRO A 771 39.51 -7.57 21.49
N SER A 772 40.56 -8.00 22.21
CA SER A 772 40.76 -9.42 22.51
C SER A 772 39.60 -9.90 23.38
N PRO A 773 39.03 -11.10 23.15
CA PRO A 773 37.95 -11.61 23.99
C PRO A 773 38.39 -11.67 25.45
N ALA A 774 37.64 -11.03 26.34
CA ALA A 774 37.90 -11.08 27.77
C ALA A 774 37.74 -12.51 28.27
N PRO A 775 38.61 -13.01 29.17
CA PRO A 775 38.47 -14.34 29.73
C PRO A 775 37.15 -14.44 30.53
N PRO A 776 36.48 -15.61 30.53
CA PRO A 776 35.19 -15.76 31.19
C PRO A 776 35.32 -15.57 32.70
N LEU A 777 34.45 -14.73 33.26
CA LEU A 777 34.28 -14.62 34.71
C LEU A 777 33.67 -15.91 35.27
N PRO A 778 34.07 -16.36 36.48
CA PRO A 778 33.53 -17.58 37.08
C PRO A 778 32.04 -17.44 37.40
N ALA A 779 31.29 -18.53 37.23
CA ALA A 779 29.84 -18.55 37.43
C ALA A 779 29.44 -18.29 38.90
N PRO A 780 28.33 -17.57 39.15
CA PRO A 780 27.83 -17.33 40.50
C PRO A 780 27.34 -18.65 41.13
N THR A 781 27.78 -18.92 42.36
CA THR A 781 27.41 -20.14 43.09
C THR A 781 26.01 -20.00 43.70
N VAL A 782 25.09 -20.88 43.32
CA VAL A 782 23.75 -20.95 43.92
C VAL A 782 23.80 -21.77 45.22
N PRO A 783 23.37 -21.24 46.38
CA PRO A 783 23.22 -22.03 47.60
C PRO A 783 22.14 -23.10 47.43
N GLY A 784 22.46 -24.35 47.76
CA GLY A 784 21.50 -25.46 47.70
C GLY A 784 20.40 -25.36 48.78
N PRO A 785 19.25 -26.02 48.58
CA PRO A 785 18.18 -26.08 49.58
C PRO A 785 18.63 -26.82 50.85
N PRO A 786 18.11 -26.47 52.04
CA PRO A 786 18.50 -27.09 53.30
C PRO A 786 18.00 -28.54 53.42
N PRO A 787 18.78 -29.46 54.02
CA PRO A 787 18.35 -30.84 54.23
C PRO A 787 17.37 -30.96 55.42
N SER A 788 16.42 -31.90 55.30
CA SER A 788 15.53 -32.31 56.39
C SER A 788 16.30 -32.90 57.58
N GLN A 789 15.83 -32.67 58.80
CA GLN A 789 16.33 -33.34 60.01
C GLN A 789 15.24 -34.22 60.64
N ASP A 790 15.59 -35.48 60.86
CA ASP A 790 15.05 -36.35 61.89
C ASP A 790 16.20 -36.69 62.86
N GLY A 791 15.90 -36.90 64.15
CA GLY A 791 16.84 -37.52 65.09
C GLY A 791 17.44 -36.66 66.22
N GLN A 792 16.61 -36.32 67.21
CA GLN A 792 16.93 -36.26 68.66
C GLN A 792 18.38 -35.94 69.13
N THR A 793 18.56 -34.85 69.90
CA THR A 793 18.84 -34.90 71.36
C THR A 793 18.96 -33.51 72.02
N LEU A 794 18.79 -33.48 73.35
CA LEU A 794 18.93 -32.36 74.30
C LEU A 794 19.92 -32.80 75.41
N PRO A 795 20.40 -31.94 76.36
CA PRO A 795 20.34 -30.47 76.46
C PRO A 795 21.73 -29.80 76.75
N GLY A 796 21.79 -28.46 76.89
CA GLY A 796 22.96 -27.76 77.49
C GLY A 796 22.78 -26.24 77.67
N THR A 797 23.11 -25.71 78.84
CA THR A 797 22.97 -24.28 79.23
C THR A 797 24.32 -23.52 79.25
N PRO A 798 24.34 -22.16 79.19
CA PRO A 798 25.55 -21.34 78.99
C PRO A 798 26.22 -20.91 80.32
N PRO A 799 27.38 -20.21 80.27
CA PRO A 799 27.40 -18.82 80.77
C PRO A 799 28.45 -17.84 80.17
N SER A 800 28.31 -16.56 80.55
CA SER A 800 29.32 -15.47 80.58
C SER A 800 30.00 -14.97 79.27
N GLN A 801 30.56 -13.75 79.20
CA GLN A 801 30.31 -12.38 79.73
C GLN A 801 31.59 -11.55 79.47
N ASP A 802 31.44 -10.22 79.56
CA ASP A 802 32.49 -9.17 79.67
C ASP A 802 33.15 -8.59 78.39
N ASN A 803 33.52 -7.31 78.36
CA ASN A 803 32.89 -6.07 78.88
C ASN A 803 33.71 -4.85 78.40
N GLN A 804 33.07 -3.75 77.93
CA GLN A 804 33.40 -2.32 78.20
C GLN A 804 32.82 -1.34 77.15
N ALA A 805 32.62 -0.10 77.60
CA ALA A 805 32.06 1.08 76.93
C ALA A 805 32.64 2.34 77.69
N PRO A 806 32.22 3.63 77.51
CA PRO A 806 31.05 4.16 76.79
C PRO A 806 31.14 5.55 76.09
N ARG A 807 30.01 5.98 75.48
CA ARG A 807 29.54 7.38 75.25
C ARG A 807 30.31 8.26 74.22
N ALA A 808 29.69 9.20 73.49
CA ALA A 808 28.29 9.68 73.30
C ALA A 808 28.16 10.39 71.91
N GLN A 809 27.07 11.01 71.43
CA GLN A 809 25.73 11.35 71.96
C GLN A 809 24.69 11.54 70.80
N ASP A 810 23.52 12.11 71.09
CA ASP A 810 22.30 12.32 70.26
C ASP A 810 21.57 13.59 70.81
N PRO A 811 20.37 14.11 70.37
CA PRO A 811 19.41 13.61 69.36
C PRO A 811 18.59 14.64 68.48
N SER A 812 17.87 14.10 67.48
CA SER A 812 16.46 14.35 67.03
C SER A 812 15.84 15.74 66.70
N GLY A 813 14.98 15.76 65.66
CA GLY A 813 13.76 16.61 65.52
C GLY A 813 13.60 17.32 64.15
N ALA A 814 12.41 17.55 63.57
CA ALA A 814 11.03 17.07 63.82
C ALA A 814 10.14 17.29 62.55
N GLN A 815 8.86 16.90 62.56
CA GLN A 815 7.92 16.96 61.41
C GLN A 815 7.26 18.35 61.19
N GLY A 816 6.74 18.63 59.98
CA GLY A 816 5.89 19.79 59.67
C GLY A 816 5.23 19.69 58.28
N SER A 817 4.05 20.30 58.08
CA SER A 817 3.22 20.16 56.85
C SER A 817 2.48 21.46 56.45
N GLY A 818 2.12 21.57 55.17
CA GLY A 818 1.27 22.63 54.59
C GLY A 818 2.02 23.68 53.74
N GLY A 819 1.40 24.36 52.76
CA GLY A 819 0.05 24.12 52.21
C GLY A 819 -0.62 25.36 51.59
N GLY A 820 -0.62 25.47 50.26
CA GLY A 820 -1.52 26.34 49.47
C GLY A 820 -1.11 27.81 49.24
N GLY A 821 -1.88 28.50 48.39
CA GLY A 821 -1.76 29.94 48.08
C GLY A 821 -1.27 30.23 46.64
N ALA A 822 -1.95 31.13 45.92
CA ALA A 822 -1.67 31.40 44.49
C ALA A 822 -1.75 32.88 44.10
N ALA A 823 -0.93 33.26 43.10
CA ALA A 823 -1.06 34.44 42.23
C ALA A 823 -0.90 35.84 42.89
N PRO A 824 -0.90 36.94 42.11
CA PRO A 824 0.04 37.27 41.01
C PRO A 824 0.62 38.71 41.17
N VAL A 825 1.33 39.24 40.14
CA VAL A 825 1.22 40.63 39.59
C VAL A 825 2.28 40.86 38.47
N LYS A 826 2.18 41.97 37.73
CA LYS A 826 2.72 42.21 36.37
C LYS A 826 3.90 43.21 36.28
N SER A 827 4.41 43.35 35.05
CA SER A 827 5.28 44.44 34.49
C SER A 827 6.79 44.27 34.70
N GLY A 828 7.68 44.54 33.73
CA GLY A 828 7.50 44.95 32.33
C GLY A 828 7.86 46.42 32.05
N ILE A 829 8.89 46.66 31.20
CA ILE A 829 9.31 47.94 30.61
C ILE A 829 10.24 47.66 29.39
N LYS A 830 10.52 48.65 28.52
CA LYS A 830 11.10 48.50 27.15
C LYS A 830 12.32 49.47 26.91
N PRO A 831 12.90 49.71 25.70
CA PRO A 831 14.36 49.83 25.52
C PRO A 831 14.90 51.11 24.84
N ALA A 832 16.22 51.16 24.54
CA ALA A 832 16.92 52.10 23.63
C ALA A 832 18.22 51.41 23.08
N SER A 833 18.55 51.35 21.77
CA SER A 833 19.17 52.37 20.87
C SER A 833 20.71 52.53 21.05
N SER A 834 21.58 52.77 20.04
CA SER A 834 21.39 53.19 18.62
C SER A 834 22.55 52.85 17.63
N THR A 835 22.15 52.61 16.37
CA THR A 835 22.67 52.94 14.99
C THR A 835 23.77 54.04 14.82
N THR A 836 24.58 54.23 13.75
CA THR A 836 24.65 53.76 12.32
C THR A 836 26.04 54.04 11.63
N ARG A 837 26.52 53.27 10.63
CA ARG A 837 27.08 53.82 9.33
C ARG A 837 27.18 52.83 8.15
N ARG A 838 27.57 53.30 6.94
CA ARG A 838 27.26 52.74 5.60
C ARG A 838 28.26 53.17 4.49
N VAL A 839 28.65 52.24 3.60
CA VAL A 839 29.24 52.44 2.23
C VAL A 839 29.02 51.11 1.43
N SER A 840 28.77 50.93 0.12
CA SER A 840 28.12 51.63 -1.01
C SER A 840 28.17 50.70 -2.27
N ARG A 841 27.00 50.23 -2.73
CA ARG A 841 26.57 49.89 -4.12
C ARG A 841 27.61 49.59 -5.24
N ALA A 842 27.47 48.42 -5.87
CA ALA A 842 27.74 48.16 -7.31
C ALA A 842 26.79 47.03 -7.82
N ALA A 843 26.65 46.82 -9.13
CA ALA A 843 25.72 45.82 -9.70
C ALA A 843 26.14 45.27 -11.07
N SER A 844 25.79 44.02 -11.37
CA SER A 844 25.94 43.36 -12.68
C SER A 844 24.82 42.36 -12.96
N ALA A 845 24.23 42.42 -14.17
CA ALA A 845 23.62 41.29 -14.88
C ALA A 845 24.66 40.80 -15.94
N PRO A 846 24.45 39.77 -16.82
CA PRO A 846 23.22 39.33 -17.51
C PRO A 846 23.04 37.77 -17.42
N ALA A 847 22.34 37.00 -18.26
CA ALA A 847 21.66 37.25 -19.54
C ALA A 847 20.46 36.31 -19.78
N THR A 848 19.55 36.71 -20.67
CA THR A 848 18.47 35.88 -21.24
C THR A 848 18.88 35.27 -22.58
N GLY A 849 18.36 34.08 -22.90
CA GLY A 849 18.51 33.43 -24.21
C GLY A 849 17.15 33.06 -24.82
N GLN A 850 16.94 33.35 -26.10
CA GLN A 850 15.67 33.15 -26.80
C GLN A 850 15.61 31.80 -27.55
N ARG A 851 14.40 31.25 -27.70
CA ARG A 851 13.88 30.52 -28.89
C ARG A 851 12.35 30.53 -28.86
N THR A 852 11.71 31.48 -29.54
CA THR A 852 11.10 31.33 -30.89
C THR A 852 9.85 30.44 -30.90
N ALA A 853 8.67 31.06 -31.00
CA ALA A 853 7.40 30.38 -31.24
C ALA A 853 7.14 30.12 -32.74
N ALA A 854 6.34 29.10 -33.04
CA ALA A 854 5.72 28.88 -34.35
C ALA A 854 4.21 29.15 -34.27
N LYS A 855 3.60 29.68 -35.34
CA LYS A 855 2.17 29.98 -35.41
C LYS A 855 1.37 28.84 -36.05
N GLY A 856 0.18 28.58 -35.51
CA GLY A 856 -0.92 27.89 -36.19
C GLY A 856 -2.25 28.49 -35.75
N ALA A 857 -3.12 28.83 -36.71
CA ALA A 857 -4.52 29.21 -36.53
C ALA A 857 -5.36 28.34 -37.48
N ALA A 858 -6.69 28.20 -37.38
CA ALA A 858 -7.73 28.89 -36.60
C ALA A 858 -8.84 27.87 -36.20
N GLY A 859 -9.97 28.20 -35.55
CA GLY A 859 -10.50 29.50 -35.09
C GLY A 859 -11.91 29.39 -34.48
N ALA A 860 -12.53 30.55 -34.22
CA ALA A 860 -13.94 30.91 -33.90
C ALA A 860 -15.04 29.81 -33.84
N THR A 861 -16.06 29.89 -32.99
CA THR A 861 -16.90 31.06 -32.54
C THR A 861 -17.16 31.02 -30.99
N ALA A 862 -17.87 31.93 -30.30
CA ALA A 862 -18.97 32.85 -30.67
C ALA A 862 -19.00 34.19 -29.88
N GLN A 863 -20.12 34.93 -29.95
CA GLN A 863 -20.27 36.34 -29.53
C GLN A 863 -21.46 36.58 -28.56
N SER A 864 -21.57 37.83 -28.08
CA SER A 864 -22.66 38.45 -27.28
C SER A 864 -22.64 38.15 -25.77
N GLY A 865 -23.08 39.08 -24.89
CA GLY A 865 -23.54 40.45 -25.14
C GLY A 865 -23.88 41.23 -23.85
N ALA A 866 -24.00 42.56 -23.96
CA ALA A 866 -24.30 43.54 -22.88
C ALA A 866 -25.65 43.26 -22.14
N GLN A 867 -26.01 43.89 -21.00
CA GLN A 867 -25.70 45.26 -20.52
C GLN A 867 -26.02 45.46 -19.00
N SER A 868 -25.84 46.70 -18.50
CA SER A 868 -26.23 47.23 -17.16
C SER A 868 -27.69 46.98 -16.73
N GLY A 869 -28.10 47.03 -15.45
CA GLY A 869 -27.42 47.40 -14.19
C GLY A 869 -28.26 48.40 -13.33
N ALA A 870 -28.23 48.32 -11.98
CA ALA A 870 -28.90 49.25 -11.05
C ALA A 870 -28.37 49.14 -9.59
N GLN A 871 -28.77 50.06 -8.69
CA GLN A 871 -28.33 50.13 -7.27
C GLN A 871 -29.49 50.31 -6.26
N SER A 872 -29.18 49.96 -5.00
CA SER A 872 -29.70 50.47 -3.71
C SER A 872 -31.14 50.16 -3.26
N GLY A 873 -31.28 50.10 -1.92
CA GLY A 873 -32.52 49.85 -1.19
C GLY A 873 -32.54 48.49 -0.48
N ALA A 874 -32.62 48.33 0.84
CA ALA A 874 -32.19 49.06 2.04
C ALA A 874 -32.97 48.45 3.22
N ASP A 875 -32.31 48.28 4.37
CA ASP A 875 -32.87 47.97 5.70
C ASP A 875 -33.66 46.66 5.94
N GLY A 876 -33.53 46.13 7.18
CA GLY A 876 -34.24 44.94 7.69
C GLY A 876 -35.42 45.34 8.59
N PRO A 877 -35.54 44.89 9.87
CA PRO A 877 -34.66 43.97 10.63
C PRO A 877 -35.42 42.93 11.53
N GLN A 878 -34.68 42.10 12.29
CA GLN A 878 -35.08 41.53 13.62
C GLN A 878 -36.31 40.55 13.69
N SER A 879 -36.56 39.74 14.73
CA SER A 879 -35.80 39.23 15.91
C SER A 879 -36.61 38.10 16.60
N GLY A 880 -35.98 37.30 17.50
CA GLY A 880 -36.63 36.20 18.25
C GLY A 880 -35.91 34.88 17.98
N VAL A 881 -34.90 34.40 18.71
CA VAL A 881 -34.62 34.30 20.18
C VAL A 881 -35.63 33.48 20.99
N ASP A 882 -35.09 32.40 21.57
CA ASP A 882 -35.48 31.60 22.75
C ASP A 882 -35.64 30.10 22.39
N ALA A 883 -34.68 29.20 22.66
CA ALA A 883 -33.96 28.83 23.90
C ALA A 883 -34.66 27.73 24.72
N ALA A 884 -34.16 26.49 24.62
CA ALA A 884 -34.46 25.39 25.54
C ALA A 884 -33.29 24.40 25.61
N HIS A 885 -32.84 24.06 26.83
CA HIS A 885 -31.82 23.04 27.12
C HIS A 885 -32.50 21.78 27.70
N ALA A 886 -32.27 20.61 27.11
CA ALA A 886 -32.36 19.29 27.75
C ALA A 886 -31.59 18.28 26.86
N SER A 887 -30.46 17.67 27.21
CA SER A 887 -30.04 16.89 28.40
C SER A 887 -30.46 15.40 28.36
N SER A 888 -29.47 14.54 28.08
CA SER A 888 -29.32 13.12 28.51
C SER A 888 -30.43 12.09 28.22
N GLY A 889 -30.02 10.90 27.72
CA GLY A 889 -30.84 9.69 27.76
C GLY A 889 -30.19 8.50 27.02
N SER A 890 -29.68 7.50 27.75
CA SER A 890 -29.03 6.32 27.17
C SER A 890 -29.87 5.04 27.34
N GLY A 891 -30.19 4.38 26.22
CA GLY A 891 -30.78 3.03 26.15
C GLY A 891 -32.23 2.91 26.62
N PRO A 892 -32.78 1.68 26.72
CA PRO A 892 -32.29 0.40 26.19
C PRO A 892 -33.22 -0.22 25.13
N ASN A 893 -32.74 -1.19 24.34
CA ASN A 893 -33.55 -1.89 23.34
C ASN A 893 -34.03 -3.27 23.87
N PRO A 894 -35.33 -3.62 23.81
CA PRO A 894 -35.85 -4.92 24.28
C PRO A 894 -35.66 -6.04 23.25
N GLY A 895 -35.61 -7.30 23.72
CA GLY A 895 -35.32 -8.47 22.87
C GLY A 895 -36.53 -9.26 22.36
N GLY A 896 -36.26 -10.29 21.55
CA GLY A 896 -37.25 -11.23 21.02
C GLY A 896 -36.65 -12.61 20.74
N SER A 897 -37.46 -13.65 20.97
CA SER A 897 -37.23 -15.09 20.83
C SER A 897 -36.41 -15.55 19.59
N GLY A 898 -35.69 -16.67 19.59
CA GLY A 898 -35.61 -17.76 20.57
C GLY A 898 -36.10 -19.09 19.98
N VAL A 899 -35.18 -19.96 19.57
CA VAL A 899 -35.45 -21.33 19.08
C VAL A 899 -34.40 -22.28 19.66
N ALA A 900 -34.80 -23.46 20.12
CA ALA A 900 -33.89 -24.43 20.76
C ALA A 900 -33.51 -25.59 19.83
N ALA A 901 -32.26 -26.03 19.90
CA ALA A 901 -31.80 -27.30 19.37
C ALA A 901 -31.37 -28.20 20.54
N ALA A 902 -31.86 -29.45 20.57
CA ALA A 902 -31.68 -30.35 21.71
C ALA A 902 -30.34 -31.10 21.67
N ALA A 903 -29.77 -31.36 22.84
CA ALA A 903 -28.59 -32.20 22.97
C ALA A 903 -28.93 -33.69 22.81
N MET A 904 -28.08 -34.43 22.11
CA MET A 904 -27.97 -35.88 22.18
C MET A 904 -26.50 -36.21 22.44
N GLY A 905 -26.22 -36.86 23.57
CA GLY A 905 -24.85 -37.18 23.98
C GLY A 905 -24.57 -38.68 23.89
N HIS A 906 -23.34 -39.02 23.49
CA HIS A 906 -22.77 -40.35 23.71
C HIS A 906 -21.31 -40.21 24.15
N GLY A 907 -20.97 -40.82 25.28
CA GLY A 907 -19.59 -41.23 25.57
C GLY A 907 -19.30 -42.60 24.92
N GLY A 908 -18.05 -43.08 24.93
CA GLY A 908 -16.84 -42.46 25.46
C GLY A 908 -15.77 -43.51 25.79
N GLY A 909 -14.51 -43.06 25.91
CA GLY A 909 -13.37 -43.91 26.26
C GLY A 909 -12.72 -44.62 25.05
N GLY A 910 -11.39 -44.70 25.05
CA GLY A 910 -10.60 -45.31 23.97
C GLY A 910 -9.21 -44.72 23.84
N SER A 911 -8.25 -45.21 24.64
CA SER A 911 -6.83 -44.90 24.47
C SER A 911 -6.20 -45.77 23.35
N TRP A 912 -4.88 -45.58 23.16
CA TRP A 912 -3.86 -46.46 22.56
C TRP A 912 -3.23 -45.98 21.24
N SER A 913 -1.97 -45.52 21.37
CA SER A 913 -0.95 -45.50 20.30
C SER A 913 -0.21 -46.86 20.28
N PRO A 914 0.43 -47.28 19.16
CA PRO A 914 1.88 -47.06 19.04
C PRO A 914 2.41 -46.83 17.59
N TYR A 915 3.74 -46.73 17.48
CA TYR A 915 4.56 -46.44 16.28
C TYR A 915 4.87 -47.66 15.38
N TRP A 916 5.42 -47.35 14.18
CA TRP A 916 6.64 -47.92 13.53
C TRP A 916 6.57 -48.76 12.23
N LEU A 917 7.50 -48.37 11.31
CA LEU A 917 8.36 -49.16 10.41
C LEU A 917 7.84 -49.90 9.15
N LEU A 918 8.10 -49.23 8.01
CA LEU A 918 8.94 -49.66 6.86
C LEU A 918 8.54 -50.80 5.88
N LEU A 919 8.95 -50.51 4.63
CA LEU A 919 9.45 -51.35 3.53
C LEU A 919 8.50 -51.89 2.43
N LEU A 920 9.01 -51.68 1.22
CA LEU A 920 8.58 -52.14 -0.10
C LEU A 920 8.43 -53.67 -0.20
N MET A 921 7.48 -54.15 -1.02
CA MET A 921 7.77 -54.92 -2.25
C MET A 921 6.48 -55.23 -3.06
N ILE A 922 6.67 -55.46 -4.36
CA ILE A 922 5.73 -55.86 -5.45
C ILE A 922 6.47 -56.99 -6.23
N PRO A 923 5.87 -57.99 -6.95
CA PRO A 923 4.49 -58.12 -7.50
C PRO A 923 3.77 -59.51 -7.36
N ALA A 924 2.43 -59.51 -7.62
CA ALA A 924 1.60 -60.46 -8.42
C ALA A 924 1.72 -62.02 -8.26
N ALA A 925 0.90 -62.92 -8.85
CA ALA A 925 -0.24 -62.83 -9.78
C ALA A 925 -1.17 -64.07 -9.66
N LEU A 926 -2.46 -63.99 -10.07
CA LEU A 926 -3.38 -65.09 -10.45
C LEU A 926 -4.61 -64.50 -11.19
N ALA A 927 -5.32 -65.14 -12.14
CA ALA A 927 -4.89 -65.94 -13.31
C ALA A 927 -6.05 -66.08 -14.34
N GLY A 928 -5.72 -66.25 -15.63
CA GLY A 928 -6.66 -66.53 -16.74
C GLY A 928 -7.15 -65.28 -17.50
N GLY A 929 -7.32 -65.29 -18.83
CA GLY A 929 -7.01 -66.29 -19.87
C GLY A 929 -7.94 -66.14 -21.09
N GLY A 930 -7.52 -66.27 -22.35
CA GLY A 930 -6.19 -66.42 -22.94
C GLY A 930 -6.25 -66.62 -24.47
N ALA A 931 -5.09 -66.72 -25.15
CA ALA A 931 -4.90 -67.05 -26.58
C ALA A 931 -5.35 -65.95 -27.61
N VAL A 932 -4.73 -65.76 -28.80
CA VAL A 932 -3.55 -66.41 -29.41
C VAL A 932 -2.87 -65.52 -30.50
N HIS A 933 -1.56 -65.73 -30.76
CA HIS A 933 -0.75 -65.27 -31.93
C HIS A 933 -0.45 -63.75 -32.14
N LEU A 934 0.66 -63.32 -32.76
CA LEU A 934 2.08 -63.80 -32.74
C LEU A 934 3.05 -62.74 -33.36
N ILE A 935 4.18 -62.44 -32.68
CA ILE A 935 5.52 -61.94 -33.17
C ILE A 935 5.61 -60.86 -34.30
N GLY A 936 6.34 -59.75 -34.06
CA GLY A 936 6.61 -58.71 -35.10
C GLY A 936 7.74 -57.67 -34.83
N ARG A 937 9.01 -58.11 -34.77
CA ARG A 937 10.28 -57.34 -34.69
C ARG A 937 10.37 -55.82 -35.04
N VAL A 938 11.02 -55.08 -34.12
CA VAL A 938 12.24 -54.21 -34.30
C VAL A 938 12.22 -52.99 -35.25
N ARG A 939 12.42 -51.80 -34.64
CA ARG A 939 13.00 -50.52 -35.16
C ARG A 939 12.38 -49.86 -36.42
N LYS A 940 11.82 -48.69 -36.20
CA LYS A 940 12.63 -47.45 -36.31
C LYS A 940 12.57 -46.67 -35.01
#